data_AF-A0A9Q8ZGA4-F1
#
_entry.id   AF-A0A9Q8ZGA4-F1
#
_cell.length_a   1.000
_cell.length_b   1.000
_cell.length_c   1.000
_cell.angle_alpha   90.00
_cell.angle_beta   90.00
_cell.angle_gamma   90.00
#
_symmetry.space_group_name_H-M   'P 1'
#
loop_
_entity.id
_entity.type
_entity.pdbx_description
1 polymer ?
#
loop_
_entity_poly.entity_id
_entity_poly.type
_entity_poly.pdbx_seq_one_letter_code
_entity_poly.pdbx_strand_id
1 'polypeptide(L)'
;MVRYLSILLPLALQATLGLATCPNITLPWGLYQPSQSLNRGTICVYKNVRFGKKPVRFQKPQQPDAVTSPSLQPTQAPACYQVLPATPKPKTSAAIADDGTPPFTGPLPGDEDEAGMSEDCLFADLYVPASALNAPFAKLPVVIWFYGGGFIFGSKDTGTTARYDMPFYSGQGLLSQGHDFVFVAGNYRMGAFGWLAGPTVVQNGAANAGLWDQRLLVDFVTNHIGSFGGRADGISLWGESAGAGSILHQLTSSPPISNIQTVLLQSPAYLWQWNPKNDGYPAAIYEKLTTACKCNTSTDTFKCLQKLPVKQLQVCNTNIVNSELQDTGLIPFNPAIDEVFIKDLPTVSFQKGNFAPLKALLVSHVLDESKTFIPPYITTNSTMEKFEQFLGYFMPGDRYREQRTAINSQYPVSSFLGEKGAWKRAHAVIQDSSFTCNTRFIFDAYYNTKPTTPAYMMHYSFFGALGYALHASDLMPTYWNKDLTFENFTNFMNDTISPGITKIAAKLAYKEFSQLSPTYQSYLASFATVRYPSASGEKTPYWHPAHPDTKSNQLEQVMDVSWGFKSYFDNRFVDNQNSGTVCSFWRNMSLWVENAVRTQPQETAMFQRQGNILTMVSFTAGLVAFATIIGVIAAPVEGPTESTISKRSSPNSSGTNNGFYYQFWTDGAGGSATYTNKAAGEYSVSWQGISDMTSGKGWKSAQPRNITFTGKVNAQGNFYLAVYTWSQHGENYILENYGSYNPCSQGQKVATITSDGSSYEICTVNRGNNYIQNWSIRQNKRSSGTVTTANHYNAYAAHGLNHNPLSQAAYQIVSTEGFGSSGSADITVSGT
;
A
#
# COMPACT_ATOMS: atom_id res chain seq x y z
N MET A 1 23.02 48.72 -53.40
CA MET A 1 23.03 48.82 -51.93
C MET A 1 24.02 47.81 -51.40
N VAL A 2 25.15 48.30 -50.89
CA VAL A 2 26.36 47.53 -50.60
C VAL A 2 26.30 46.99 -49.18
N ARG A 3 26.40 45.67 -49.01
CA ARG A 3 26.63 45.00 -47.71
C ARG A 3 28.13 45.04 -47.41
N TYR A 4 28.53 45.71 -46.33
CA TYR A 4 29.86 45.56 -45.76
C TYR A 4 29.80 44.71 -44.49
N LEU A 5 30.61 43.65 -44.49
CA LEU A 5 31.06 42.89 -43.33
C LEU A 5 31.67 43.85 -42.29
N SER A 6 31.41 43.58 -41.01
CA SER A 6 32.29 44.02 -39.93
C SER A 6 32.37 42.93 -38.87
N ILE A 7 33.62 42.62 -38.57
CA ILE A 7 34.18 41.54 -37.77
C ILE A 7 33.87 41.77 -36.28
N LEU A 8 33.40 40.73 -35.58
CA LEU A 8 33.57 40.62 -34.13
C LEU A 8 34.10 39.20 -33.84
N LEU A 9 35.35 39.14 -33.41
CA LEU A 9 36.01 37.94 -32.85
C LEU A 9 35.16 37.35 -31.72
N PRO A 10 35.06 36.02 -31.59
CA PRO A 10 34.64 35.43 -30.33
C PRO A 10 35.83 35.55 -29.37
N LEU A 11 35.71 36.42 -28.36
CA LEU A 11 36.43 36.22 -27.11
C LEU A 11 35.89 34.91 -26.55
N ALA A 12 36.59 33.81 -26.86
CA ALA A 12 36.47 32.58 -26.12
C ALA A 12 36.94 32.88 -24.69
N LEU A 13 36.00 33.32 -23.84
CA LEU A 13 36.14 33.13 -22.41
C LEU A 13 36.10 31.60 -22.23
N GLN A 14 37.28 30.98 -22.26
CA GLN A 14 37.47 29.70 -21.58
C GLN A 14 37.21 30.00 -20.11
N ALA A 15 35.92 29.98 -19.72
CA ALA A 15 35.56 29.65 -18.37
C ALA A 15 36.11 28.25 -18.18
N THR A 16 37.29 28.16 -17.58
CA THR A 16 37.70 26.97 -16.86
C THR A 16 36.53 26.63 -15.97
N LEU A 17 35.74 25.63 -16.35
CA LEU A 17 34.75 24.98 -15.52
C LEU A 17 35.53 24.36 -14.35
N GLY A 18 35.86 25.20 -13.37
CA GLY A 18 36.30 24.73 -12.08
C GLY A 18 35.18 23.82 -11.58
N LEU A 19 35.51 22.57 -11.28
CA LEU A 19 34.58 21.64 -10.66
C LEU A 19 33.95 22.36 -9.46
N ALA A 20 32.62 22.48 -9.45
CA ALA A 20 31.90 23.04 -8.31
C ALA A 20 32.36 22.32 -7.04
N THR A 21 32.88 23.06 -6.07
CA THR A 21 33.46 22.46 -4.86
C THR A 21 32.38 22.23 -3.82
N CYS A 22 32.57 21.22 -2.97
CA CYS A 22 31.73 20.97 -1.81
C CYS A 22 32.39 21.63 -0.58
N PRO A 23 32.00 22.85 -0.18
CA PRO A 23 32.63 23.54 0.95
C PRO A 23 32.22 22.92 2.29
N ASN A 24 33.00 23.22 3.33
CA ASN A 24 32.55 22.96 4.70
C ASN A 24 31.42 23.93 5.07
N ILE A 25 30.45 23.46 5.85
CA ILE A 25 29.34 24.27 6.37
C ILE A 25 29.49 24.45 7.87
N THR A 26 29.50 25.70 8.32
CA THR A 26 29.54 26.04 9.75
C THR A 26 28.15 26.40 10.23
N LEU A 27 27.67 25.69 11.25
CA LEU A 27 26.48 26.04 12.04
C LEU A 27 26.92 26.49 13.44
N PRO A 28 26.04 27.16 14.22
CA PRO A 28 26.41 27.68 15.54
C PRO A 28 26.96 26.64 16.52
N TRP A 29 26.64 25.36 16.31
CA TRP A 29 27.02 24.24 17.20
C TRP A 29 28.05 23.28 16.59
N GLY A 30 28.45 23.45 15.32
CA GLY A 30 29.33 22.47 14.67
C GLY A 30 29.77 22.85 13.26
N LEU A 31 30.94 22.34 12.86
CA LEU A 31 31.47 22.39 11.51
C LEU A 31 31.21 21.05 10.80
N TYR A 32 30.66 21.10 9.59
CA TYR A 32 30.26 19.93 8.81
C TYR A 32 31.02 19.89 7.48
N GLN A 33 31.78 18.83 7.27
CA GLN A 33 32.45 18.55 5.99
C GLN A 33 31.58 17.62 5.13
N PRO A 34 31.65 17.74 3.79
CA PRO A 34 30.98 16.78 2.91
C PRO A 34 31.58 15.38 3.13
N SER A 35 30.75 14.38 3.41
CA SER A 35 31.20 12.99 3.60
C SER A 35 31.52 12.29 2.29
N GLN A 36 30.91 12.74 1.19
CA GLN A 36 31.10 12.21 -0.15
C GLN A 36 30.68 13.25 -1.19
N SER A 37 31.24 13.11 -2.39
CA SER A 37 30.77 13.80 -3.58
C SER A 37 30.26 12.75 -4.57
N LEU A 38 28.96 12.79 -4.84
CA LEU A 38 28.29 11.82 -5.72
C LEU A 38 28.20 12.39 -7.14
N ASN A 39 27.90 11.52 -8.11
CA ASN A 39 27.70 11.89 -9.52
C ASN A 39 28.83 12.74 -10.10
N ARG A 40 30.09 12.31 -9.89
CA ARG A 40 31.30 12.97 -10.39
C ARG A 40 31.48 14.42 -9.92
N GLY A 41 31.03 14.76 -8.70
CA GLY A 41 31.22 16.12 -8.18
C GLY A 41 29.94 16.93 -8.02
N THR A 42 28.82 16.49 -8.62
CA THR A 42 27.64 17.37 -8.76
C THR A 42 26.73 17.38 -7.54
N ILE A 43 26.82 16.39 -6.64
CA ILE A 43 26.04 16.34 -5.41
C ILE A 43 26.97 16.23 -4.21
N CYS A 44 26.90 17.21 -3.32
CA CYS A 44 27.58 17.23 -2.03
C CYS A 44 26.67 16.61 -0.98
N VAL A 45 27.19 15.64 -0.22
CA VAL A 45 26.42 15.00 0.86
C VAL A 45 27.02 15.36 2.21
N TYR A 46 26.20 15.96 3.06
CA TYR A 46 26.54 16.27 4.45
C TYR A 46 25.80 15.27 5.32
N LYS A 47 26.49 14.23 5.75
CA LYS A 47 25.92 13.23 6.66
C LYS A 47 25.96 13.71 8.11
N ASN A 48 24.95 13.30 8.86
CA ASN A 48 24.86 13.43 10.31
C ASN A 48 24.94 14.87 10.82
N VAL A 49 24.29 15.79 10.10
CA VAL A 49 24.06 17.16 10.56
C VAL A 49 23.11 17.11 11.75
N ARG A 50 23.58 17.55 12.91
CA ARG A 50 22.79 17.59 14.14
C ARG A 50 21.72 18.67 14.03
N PHE A 51 20.45 18.30 14.18
CA PHE A 51 19.34 19.26 14.22
C PHE A 51 18.67 19.33 15.60
N GLY A 52 19.00 18.41 16.52
CA GLY A 52 18.54 18.43 17.90
C GLY A 52 19.59 17.94 18.90
N LYS A 53 19.45 18.35 20.16
CA LYS A 53 20.23 17.79 21.27
C LYS A 53 19.89 16.31 21.47
N LYS A 54 20.73 15.62 22.23
CA LYS A 54 20.36 14.35 22.85
C LYS A 54 19.01 14.54 23.58
N PRO A 55 17.95 13.82 23.18
CA PRO A 55 16.63 13.96 23.78
C PRO A 55 16.64 13.59 25.26
N VAL A 56 15.89 14.35 26.04
CA VAL A 56 15.44 13.89 27.36
C VAL A 56 14.24 12.98 27.13
N ARG A 57 14.24 11.80 27.76
CA ARG A 57 13.17 10.79 27.54
C ARG A 57 11.79 11.36 27.80
N PHE A 58 10.89 11.08 26.86
CA PHE A 58 9.47 11.46 26.90
C PHE A 58 9.22 12.97 26.99
N GLN A 59 10.21 13.78 26.57
CA GLN A 59 10.11 15.24 26.50
C GLN A 59 10.18 15.72 25.05
N LYS A 60 9.74 16.95 24.81
CA LYS A 60 9.96 17.63 23.53
C LYS A 60 11.47 17.73 23.25
N PRO A 61 11.90 17.62 21.98
CA PRO A 61 13.29 17.80 21.63
C PRO A 61 13.69 19.27 21.74
N GLN A 62 15.00 19.51 21.76
CA GLN A 62 15.58 20.84 21.96
C GLN A 62 16.59 21.14 20.86
N GLN A 63 16.65 22.41 20.45
CA GLN A 63 17.67 22.92 19.52
C GLN A 63 19.08 22.71 20.06
N PRO A 64 20.10 22.40 19.23
CA PRO A 64 21.48 22.28 19.68
C PRO A 64 22.01 23.57 20.35
N ASP A 65 22.93 23.42 21.31
CA ASP A 65 23.57 24.57 21.95
C ASP A 65 24.64 25.18 21.04
N ALA A 66 24.58 26.50 20.84
CA ALA A 66 25.66 27.21 20.17
C ALA A 66 26.95 27.13 20.98
N VAL A 67 28.09 27.05 20.29
CA VAL A 67 29.43 26.99 20.88
C VAL A 67 30.30 28.10 20.30
N THR A 68 31.24 28.61 21.10
CA THR A 68 32.12 29.71 20.68
C THR A 68 33.04 29.33 19.53
N SER A 69 33.47 28.07 19.48
CA SER A 69 34.36 27.54 18.44
C SER A 69 33.84 26.21 17.91
N PRO A 70 33.00 26.22 16.85
CA PRO A 70 32.45 25.00 16.25
C PRO A 70 33.54 24.05 15.77
N SER A 71 33.55 22.83 16.31
CA SER A 71 34.48 21.77 15.91
C SER A 71 33.89 20.89 14.80
N LEU A 72 34.77 20.19 14.09
CA LEU A 72 34.38 19.22 13.06
C LEU A 72 33.53 18.11 13.67
N GLN A 73 32.33 17.91 13.11
CA GLN A 73 31.37 16.91 13.58
C GLN A 73 31.60 15.56 12.90
N PRO A 74 31.31 14.45 13.59
CA PRO A 74 31.46 13.11 13.03
C PRO A 74 30.48 12.88 11.87
N THR A 75 30.93 12.11 10.87
CA THR A 75 30.13 11.74 9.70
C THR A 75 29.34 10.44 9.87
N GLN A 76 29.43 9.81 11.05
CA GLN A 76 28.66 8.62 11.44
C GLN A 76 27.82 8.99 12.67
N ALA A 77 26.54 8.61 12.65
CA ALA A 77 25.67 8.75 13.80
C ALA A 77 24.70 7.57 13.86
N PRO A 78 24.27 7.21 15.07
CA PRO A 78 23.40 6.07 15.28
C PRO A 78 21.95 6.37 14.89
N ALA A 79 21.22 5.32 14.53
CA ALA A 79 19.76 5.35 14.49
C ALA A 79 19.18 5.56 15.90
N CYS A 80 17.92 5.96 15.98
CA CYS A 80 17.22 5.98 17.26
C CYS A 80 16.95 4.55 17.75
N TYR A 81 16.94 4.36 19.07
CA TYR A 81 16.46 3.11 19.69
C TYR A 81 15.07 2.75 19.15
N GLN A 82 14.91 1.51 18.72
CA GLN A 82 13.76 1.03 17.96
C GLN A 82 13.58 -0.47 18.12
N VAL A 83 12.41 -1.00 17.74
CA VAL A 83 12.11 -2.43 17.76
C VAL A 83 11.99 -2.93 16.34
N LEU A 84 12.94 -3.75 15.93
CA LEU A 84 12.87 -4.49 14.67
C LEU A 84 11.98 -5.72 14.90
N PRO A 85 10.84 -5.86 14.20
CA PRO A 85 10.00 -7.04 14.35
C PRO A 85 10.81 -8.30 14.04
N ALA A 86 10.75 -9.30 14.91
CA ALA A 86 11.45 -10.55 14.68
C ALA A 86 10.85 -11.26 13.45
N THR A 87 11.65 -11.51 12.43
CA THR A 87 11.25 -12.41 11.33
C THR A 87 11.07 -13.82 11.88
N PRO A 88 9.97 -14.54 11.58
CA PRO A 88 9.95 -15.98 11.75
C PRO A 88 11.13 -16.59 10.98
N LYS A 89 12.00 -17.35 11.65
CA LYS A 89 13.08 -18.08 10.95
C LYS A 89 12.43 -18.96 9.87
N PRO A 90 12.88 -18.91 8.60
CA PRO A 90 12.30 -19.74 7.56
C PRO A 90 12.50 -21.21 7.92
N LYS A 91 11.39 -21.96 8.05
CA LYS A 91 11.45 -23.42 8.01
C LYS A 91 11.89 -23.79 6.59
N THR A 92 12.84 -24.71 6.52
CA THR A 92 13.52 -25.17 5.31
C THR A 92 12.59 -25.48 4.13
N SER A 93 13.10 -25.24 2.91
CA SER A 93 12.67 -25.70 1.57
C SER A 93 11.71 -24.82 0.72
N ALA A 94 12.29 -24.17 -0.30
CA ALA A 94 11.91 -24.12 -1.71
C ALA A 94 10.43 -23.88 -2.16
N ALA A 95 9.58 -23.25 -1.35
CA ALA A 95 8.31 -22.69 -1.83
C ALA A 95 8.30 -21.17 -1.61
N ILE A 96 7.94 -20.41 -2.65
CA ILE A 96 7.53 -19.01 -2.50
C ILE A 96 6.29 -19.03 -1.60
N ALA A 97 6.48 -18.77 -0.31
CA ALA A 97 5.39 -18.76 0.64
C ALA A 97 4.64 -17.42 0.54
N ASP A 98 3.35 -17.53 0.24
CA ASP A 98 2.31 -16.48 0.27
C ASP A 98 2.01 -16.07 1.73
N ASP A 99 3.03 -15.77 2.54
CA ASP A 99 2.96 -15.74 4.01
C ASP A 99 2.76 -14.35 4.62
N GLY A 100 2.64 -13.29 3.81
CA GLY A 100 2.34 -11.94 4.30
C GLY A 100 3.49 -11.28 5.06
N THR A 101 4.73 -11.71 4.86
CA THR A 101 5.92 -10.99 5.35
C THR A 101 6.03 -9.59 4.71
N PRO A 102 6.26 -8.51 5.48
CA PRO A 102 6.44 -7.18 4.89
C PRO A 102 7.71 -7.14 4.03
N PRO A 103 7.68 -6.48 2.85
CA PRO A 103 8.79 -6.51 1.89
C PRO A 103 10.10 -5.93 2.44
N PHE A 104 10.08 -5.19 3.54
CA PHE A 104 11.27 -4.57 4.16
C PHE A 104 11.55 -5.08 5.58
N THR A 105 11.64 -6.41 5.76
CA THR A 105 11.88 -7.01 7.09
C THR A 105 13.17 -7.82 7.22
N GLY A 106 14.14 -7.60 6.33
CA GLY A 106 15.44 -8.27 6.41
C GLY A 106 16.08 -8.18 7.81
N PRO A 107 16.76 -9.25 8.27
CA PRO A 107 17.36 -9.27 9.60
C PRO A 107 18.50 -8.24 9.66
N LEU A 108 18.35 -7.25 10.54
CA LEU A 108 19.49 -6.44 11.00
C LEU A 108 20.01 -7.05 12.30
N PRO A 109 21.35 -7.13 12.49
CA PRO A 109 21.94 -7.96 13.53
C PRO A 109 21.44 -7.60 14.93
N GLY A 110 20.72 -8.53 15.53
CA GLY A 110 20.62 -8.64 16.98
C GLY A 110 21.72 -9.59 17.44
N ASP A 111 22.73 -9.03 18.09
CA ASP A 111 23.21 -9.47 19.39
C ASP A 111 24.10 -8.35 19.98
N GLU A 112 23.51 -7.66 20.94
CA GLU A 112 24.09 -7.19 22.21
C GLU A 112 25.54 -6.65 22.20
N ASP A 113 25.71 -5.43 21.67
CA ASP A 113 26.35 -4.26 22.34
C ASP A 113 26.85 -3.17 21.36
N GLU A 114 26.73 -3.37 20.04
CA GLU A 114 27.17 -2.43 18.99
C GLU A 114 26.12 -2.16 17.88
N ALA A 115 24.82 -2.25 18.17
CA ALA A 115 23.74 -2.21 17.16
C ALA A 115 23.47 -0.84 16.47
N GLY A 116 24.42 0.10 16.46
CA GLY A 116 24.28 1.38 15.74
C GLY A 116 23.08 2.23 16.20
N MET A 117 22.55 2.01 17.41
CA MET A 117 21.42 2.75 18.00
C MET A 117 21.85 3.59 19.20
N SER A 118 21.21 4.73 19.41
CA SER A 118 21.44 5.61 20.55
C SER A 118 20.20 6.45 20.89
N GLU A 119 20.15 6.98 22.11
CA GLU A 119 19.20 8.05 22.44
C GLU A 119 19.65 9.36 21.79
N ASP A 120 20.96 9.60 21.68
CA ASP A 120 21.49 10.73 20.91
C ASP A 120 21.44 10.39 19.41
N CYS A 121 20.30 10.66 18.78
CA CYS A 121 20.00 10.20 17.41
C CYS A 121 19.39 11.27 16.49
N LEU A 122 19.17 12.51 16.95
CA LEU A 122 18.54 13.58 16.16
C LEU A 122 19.49 14.23 15.16
N PHE A 123 19.79 13.47 14.10
CA PHE A 123 20.67 13.85 12.99
C PHE A 123 19.96 13.73 11.64
N ALA A 124 20.41 14.51 10.67
CA ALA A 124 19.92 14.51 9.30
C ALA A 124 21.07 14.42 8.28
N ASP A 125 20.77 13.81 7.14
CA ASP A 125 21.63 13.77 5.97
C ASP A 125 21.07 14.73 4.92
N LEU A 126 21.93 15.58 4.38
CA LEU A 126 21.58 16.56 3.36
C LEU A 126 22.30 16.23 2.05
N TYR A 127 21.54 16.12 0.97
CA TYR A 127 22.02 15.93 -0.40
C TYR A 127 21.78 17.24 -1.16
N VAL A 128 22.87 17.88 -1.57
CA VAL A 128 22.87 19.26 -2.06
C VAL A 128 23.56 19.32 -3.42
N PRO A 129 22.93 19.84 -4.47
CA PRO A 129 23.61 20.15 -5.72
C PRO A 129 24.79 21.11 -5.47
N ALA A 130 25.98 20.74 -5.92
CA ALA A 130 27.20 21.53 -5.72
C ALA A 130 27.06 22.96 -6.32
N SER A 131 26.28 23.10 -7.39
CA SER A 131 25.93 24.39 -7.99
C SER A 131 25.27 25.35 -6.98
N ALA A 132 24.39 24.85 -6.11
CA ALA A 132 23.67 25.66 -5.12
C ALA A 132 24.56 26.19 -3.99
N LEU A 133 25.65 25.47 -3.68
CA LEU A 133 26.63 25.88 -2.66
C LEU A 133 27.57 26.96 -3.18
N ASN A 134 27.81 26.99 -4.49
CA ASN A 134 28.69 27.94 -5.16
C ASN A 134 27.94 29.16 -5.73
N ALA A 135 26.60 29.17 -5.67
CA ALA A 135 25.74 30.25 -6.18
C ALA A 135 24.91 30.87 -5.04
N PRO A 136 25.44 31.84 -4.27
CA PRO A 136 24.82 32.31 -3.03
C PRO A 136 23.41 32.91 -3.20
N PHE A 137 23.06 33.38 -4.40
CA PHE A 137 21.75 33.98 -4.71
C PHE A 137 20.73 33.01 -5.35
N ALA A 138 21.16 31.83 -5.80
CA ALA A 138 20.29 30.85 -6.44
C ALA A 138 19.90 29.75 -5.44
N LYS A 139 18.94 30.05 -4.56
CA LYS A 139 18.48 29.10 -3.53
C LYS A 139 17.45 28.12 -4.09
N LEU A 140 17.60 26.84 -3.76
CA LEU A 140 16.81 25.74 -4.28
C LEU A 140 15.63 25.37 -3.37
N PRO A 141 14.52 24.82 -3.91
CA PRO A 141 13.48 24.20 -3.08
C PRO A 141 14.05 23.04 -2.24
N VAL A 142 13.36 22.70 -1.15
CA VAL A 142 13.85 21.73 -0.16
C VAL A 142 12.82 20.64 0.03
N VAL A 143 13.22 19.39 -0.10
CA VAL A 143 12.44 18.21 0.27
C VAL A 143 12.94 17.71 1.62
N ILE A 144 12.02 17.52 2.57
CA ILE A 144 12.28 16.84 3.83
C ILE A 144 11.59 15.49 3.78
N TRP A 145 12.35 14.41 3.95
CA TRP A 145 11.87 13.04 3.97
C TRP A 145 11.65 12.54 5.40
N PHE A 146 10.44 12.02 5.65
CA PHE A 146 10.12 11.23 6.84
C PHE A 146 9.89 9.78 6.44
N TYR A 147 10.74 8.89 6.93
CA TYR A 147 10.66 7.46 6.64
C TYR A 147 9.48 6.77 7.35
N GLY A 148 9.11 5.57 6.91
CA GLY A 148 8.05 4.74 7.50
C GLY A 148 8.51 3.87 8.69
N GLY A 149 7.88 2.70 8.84
CA GLY A 149 8.26 1.71 9.87
C GLY A 149 7.33 1.63 11.09
N GLY A 150 6.06 2.03 10.89
CA GLY A 150 5.00 1.84 11.88
C GLY A 150 5.28 2.49 13.24
N PHE A 151 6.07 3.58 13.25
CA PHE A 151 6.50 4.30 14.47
C PHE A 151 7.38 3.49 15.45
N ILE A 152 7.68 2.22 15.15
CA ILE A 152 8.47 1.34 16.01
C ILE A 152 9.86 1.05 15.46
N PHE A 153 10.10 1.23 14.16
CA PHE A 153 11.41 1.14 13.52
C PHE A 153 11.59 2.12 12.37
N GLY A 154 12.83 2.19 11.86
CA GLY A 154 13.26 3.01 10.74
C GLY A 154 14.42 3.93 11.10
N SER A 155 15.15 4.35 10.09
CA SER A 155 16.17 5.42 10.18
C SER A 155 16.38 6.10 8.83
N LYS A 156 16.99 7.28 8.84
CA LYS A 156 17.47 7.94 7.60
C LYS A 156 18.51 7.10 6.84
N ASP A 157 19.14 6.15 7.53
CA ASP A 157 20.17 5.25 7.03
C ASP A 157 19.60 3.88 6.60
N THR A 158 18.27 3.70 6.56
CA THR A 158 17.63 2.45 6.12
C THR A 158 18.14 2.04 4.74
N GLY A 159 18.53 0.77 4.56
CA GLY A 159 19.12 0.27 3.31
C GLY A 159 20.59 0.68 3.08
N THR A 160 21.10 1.70 3.78
CA THR A 160 22.49 2.17 3.65
C THR A 160 23.50 1.39 4.50
N THR A 161 23.08 0.30 5.15
CA THR A 161 24.07 -0.61 5.73
C THR A 161 24.94 -1.13 4.59
N ALA A 162 26.27 -1.05 4.77
CA ALA A 162 27.31 -1.31 3.76
C ALA A 162 27.28 -2.72 3.13
N ARG A 163 26.23 -3.49 3.36
CA ARG A 163 26.06 -4.87 2.93
C ARG A 163 25.59 -5.00 1.48
N TYR A 164 24.81 -4.04 0.95
CA TYR A 164 24.25 -4.14 -0.41
C TYR A 164 24.25 -2.85 -1.24
N ASP A 165 24.79 -1.73 -0.76
CA ASP A 165 24.70 -0.43 -1.47
C ASP A 165 23.30 -0.14 -2.06
N MET A 166 22.24 -0.42 -1.28
CA MET A 166 20.85 -0.13 -1.62
C MET A 166 20.41 1.10 -0.83
N PRO A 167 20.78 2.32 -1.25
CA PRO A 167 20.68 3.48 -0.38
C PRO A 167 19.25 4.02 -0.37
N PHE A 168 18.30 3.29 0.21
CA PHE A 168 16.97 3.84 0.48
C PHE A 168 17.13 5.17 1.20
N TYR A 169 16.31 6.13 0.80
CA TYR A 169 16.33 7.50 1.32
C TYR A 169 17.61 8.29 0.97
N SER A 170 18.43 7.80 0.05
CA SER A 170 19.42 8.65 -0.61
C SER A 170 18.76 9.52 -1.67
N GLY A 171 18.96 10.83 -1.56
CA GLY A 171 18.51 11.79 -2.56
C GLY A 171 19.21 11.66 -3.92
N GLN A 172 20.24 10.79 -4.05
CA GLN A 172 21.04 10.66 -5.26
C GLN A 172 20.21 10.32 -6.50
N GLY A 173 19.34 9.31 -6.43
CA GLY A 173 18.54 8.88 -7.58
C GLY A 173 17.64 9.99 -8.11
N LEU A 174 16.93 10.67 -7.20
CA LEU A 174 16.03 11.78 -7.52
C LEU A 174 16.78 13.01 -8.08
N LEU A 175 17.91 13.39 -7.48
CA LEU A 175 18.73 14.52 -7.94
C LEU A 175 19.47 14.23 -9.26
N SER A 176 19.52 12.97 -9.69
CA SER A 176 20.11 12.59 -10.98
C SER A 176 19.17 12.83 -12.17
N GLN A 177 17.91 13.22 -11.93
CA GLN A 177 16.89 13.37 -12.99
C GLN A 177 16.88 14.75 -13.66
N GLY A 178 17.91 15.58 -13.44
CA GLY A 178 18.01 16.91 -14.06
C GLY A 178 17.14 18.00 -13.41
N HIS A 179 16.72 17.77 -12.16
CA HIS A 179 15.96 18.71 -11.34
C HIS A 179 16.73 19.06 -10.07
N ASP A 180 17.01 20.34 -9.85
CA ASP A 180 17.80 20.81 -8.72
C ASP A 180 16.94 21.17 -7.50
N PHE A 181 17.10 20.42 -6.41
CA PHE A 181 16.53 20.71 -5.09
C PHE A 181 17.48 20.22 -3.98
N VAL A 182 17.26 20.63 -2.74
CA VAL A 182 17.96 20.06 -1.58
C VAL A 182 17.11 18.94 -1.00
N PHE A 183 17.68 17.76 -0.79
CA PHE A 183 16.99 16.63 -0.16
C PHE A 183 17.55 16.39 1.25
N VAL A 184 16.66 16.33 2.25
CA VAL A 184 17.00 16.18 3.67
C VAL A 184 16.29 14.95 4.23
N ALA A 185 17.04 13.98 4.74
CA ALA A 185 16.49 12.82 5.46
C ALA A 185 16.94 12.86 6.92
N GLY A 186 16.00 12.90 7.88
CA GLY A 186 16.34 13.03 9.30
C GLY A 186 15.70 11.94 10.16
N ASN A 187 16.42 11.55 11.21
CA ASN A 187 15.93 10.63 12.23
C ASN A 187 14.85 11.28 13.11
N TYR A 188 13.94 10.47 13.63
CA TYR A 188 13.05 10.82 14.74
C TYR A 188 12.91 9.63 15.69
N ARG A 189 12.54 9.86 16.95
CA ARG A 189 12.46 8.79 17.97
C ARG A 189 11.37 7.76 17.64
N MET A 190 11.61 6.50 18.03
CA MET A 190 10.75 5.34 17.76
C MET A 190 10.25 4.67 19.03
N GLY A 191 9.24 3.79 18.89
CA GLY A 191 8.66 2.98 19.95
C GLY A 191 8.32 3.80 21.20
N ALA A 192 8.59 3.23 22.38
CA ALA A 192 8.38 3.92 23.65
C ALA A 192 9.15 5.26 23.77
N PHE A 193 10.29 5.42 23.08
CA PHE A 193 11.09 6.64 23.19
C PHE A 193 10.45 7.85 22.48
N GLY A 194 9.70 7.61 21.41
CA GLY A 194 9.07 8.64 20.58
C GLY A 194 7.55 8.74 20.73
N TRP A 195 6.88 7.66 21.10
CA TRP A 195 5.43 7.50 20.92
C TRP A 195 4.73 6.97 22.17
N LEU A 196 5.41 6.95 23.32
CA LEU A 196 4.73 6.72 24.60
C LEU A 196 3.76 7.87 24.86
N ALA A 197 2.53 7.52 25.23
CA ALA A 197 1.44 8.45 25.41
C ALA A 197 0.56 8.03 26.61
N GLY A 198 -0.56 8.73 26.79
CA GLY A 198 -1.48 8.53 27.90
C GLY A 198 -1.42 9.66 28.95
N PRO A 199 -2.37 9.69 29.90
CA PRO A 199 -2.57 10.82 30.80
C PRO A 199 -1.31 11.23 31.57
N THR A 200 -0.57 10.26 32.09
CA THR A 200 0.66 10.51 32.85
C THR A 200 1.74 11.18 31.99
N VAL A 201 1.88 10.79 30.73
CA VAL A 201 2.88 11.36 29.81
C VAL A 201 2.47 12.77 29.39
N VAL A 202 1.19 12.99 29.07
CA VAL A 202 0.66 14.31 28.72
C VAL A 202 0.85 15.30 29.86
N GLN A 203 0.67 14.86 31.12
CA GLN A 203 0.82 15.71 32.29
C GLN A 203 2.28 16.06 32.62
N ASN A 204 3.22 15.12 32.42
CA ASN A 204 4.60 15.25 32.92
C ASN A 204 5.66 15.42 31.83
N GLY A 205 5.27 15.32 30.56
CA GLY A 205 6.19 15.41 29.43
C GLY A 205 5.47 15.70 28.12
N ALA A 206 5.90 15.01 27.06
CA ALA A 206 5.38 15.16 25.72
C ALA A 206 4.99 13.80 25.14
N ALA A 207 3.70 13.58 24.99
CA ALA A 207 3.22 12.58 24.05
C ALA A 207 3.62 13.01 22.62
N ASN A 208 3.63 12.05 21.69
CA ASN A 208 4.02 12.30 20.30
C ASN A 208 5.42 12.95 20.16
N ALA A 209 6.36 12.58 21.02
CA ALA A 209 7.71 13.12 21.01
C ALA A 209 8.40 13.00 19.63
N GLY A 210 8.09 11.94 18.87
CA GLY A 210 8.52 11.76 17.48
C GLY A 210 7.97 12.81 16.50
N LEU A 211 6.72 13.27 16.66
CA LEU A 211 6.18 14.38 15.86
C LEU A 211 6.85 15.71 16.20
N TRP A 212 7.23 15.90 17.47
CA TRP A 212 8.01 17.06 17.88
C TRP A 212 9.45 17.02 17.33
N ASP A 213 10.06 15.82 17.19
CA ASP A 213 11.37 15.67 16.53
C ASP A 213 11.29 16.08 15.06
N GLN A 214 10.25 15.64 14.36
CA GLN A 214 10.01 16.05 12.98
C GLN A 214 9.73 17.56 12.86
N ARG A 215 8.96 18.16 13.78
CA ARG A 215 8.77 19.62 13.84
C ARG A 215 10.10 20.33 14.03
N LEU A 216 10.97 19.82 14.90
CA LEU A 216 12.31 20.39 15.11
C LEU A 216 13.18 20.30 13.85
N LEU A 217 13.07 19.23 13.07
CA LEU A 217 13.76 19.13 11.77
C LEU A 217 13.25 20.16 10.76
N VAL A 218 11.93 20.38 10.71
CA VAL A 218 11.35 21.45 9.88
C VAL A 218 11.86 22.82 10.33
N ASP A 219 11.90 23.08 11.64
CA ASP A 219 12.42 24.34 12.18
C ASP A 219 13.91 24.51 11.86
N PHE A 220 14.70 23.44 11.95
CA PHE A 220 16.10 23.44 11.53
C PHE A 220 16.26 23.81 10.06
N VAL A 221 15.49 23.18 9.17
CA VAL A 221 15.50 23.51 7.74
C VAL A 221 15.10 24.97 7.52
N THR A 222 14.06 25.43 8.19
CA THR A 222 13.58 26.81 8.10
C THR A 222 14.66 27.82 8.47
N ASN A 223 15.41 27.55 9.54
CA ASN A 223 16.36 28.51 10.10
C ASN A 223 17.77 28.40 9.49
N HIS A 224 18.15 27.24 8.94
CA HIS A 224 19.54 26.95 8.59
C HIS A 224 19.78 26.42 7.17
N ILE A 225 18.74 26.06 6.41
CA ILE A 225 18.95 25.48 5.06
C ILE A 225 19.55 26.47 4.07
N GLY A 226 19.47 27.77 4.34
CA GLY A 226 20.14 28.81 3.56
C GLY A 226 21.65 28.58 3.45
N SER A 227 22.30 28.06 4.50
CA SER A 227 23.72 27.70 4.48
C SER A 227 24.04 26.54 3.55
N PHE A 228 23.04 25.69 3.27
CA PHE A 228 23.13 24.55 2.35
C PHE A 228 22.56 24.86 0.96
N GLY A 229 22.34 26.14 0.62
CA GLY A 229 21.82 26.53 -0.70
C GLY A 229 20.31 26.31 -0.88
N GLY A 230 19.57 25.97 0.16
CA GLY A 230 18.11 25.84 0.11
C GLY A 230 17.35 27.13 0.44
N ARG A 231 16.06 27.17 0.11
CA ARG A 231 15.13 28.25 0.48
C ARG A 231 14.13 27.78 1.54
N ALA A 232 14.01 28.55 2.63
CA ALA A 232 13.13 28.24 3.76
C ALA A 232 11.63 28.37 3.46
N ASP A 233 11.28 29.12 2.41
CA ASP A 233 9.90 29.33 1.97
C ASP A 233 9.43 28.28 0.96
N GLY A 234 10.31 27.39 0.49
CA GLY A 234 10.06 26.39 -0.57
C GLY A 234 10.18 24.95 -0.07
N ILE A 235 9.65 24.68 1.12
CA ILE A 235 9.73 23.36 1.77
C ILE A 235 8.60 22.45 1.27
N SER A 236 8.97 21.22 0.95
CA SER A 236 8.08 20.12 0.62
C SER A 236 8.29 18.98 1.62
N LEU A 237 7.22 18.46 2.23
CA LEU A 237 7.30 17.31 3.13
C LEU A 237 6.94 16.03 2.38
N TRP A 238 7.86 15.08 2.33
CA TRP A 238 7.67 13.80 1.68
C TRP A 238 7.77 12.69 2.72
N GLY A 239 6.96 11.65 2.58
CA GLY A 239 7.08 10.50 3.46
C GLY A 239 6.37 9.27 2.93
N GLU A 240 6.60 8.16 3.61
CA GLU A 240 5.98 6.87 3.31
C GLU A 240 5.43 6.23 4.60
N SER A 241 4.32 5.49 4.50
CA SER A 241 3.72 4.76 5.63
C SER A 241 3.47 5.68 6.84
N ALA A 242 4.02 5.32 8.00
CA ALA A 242 4.04 6.11 9.24
C ALA A 242 4.67 7.51 9.06
N GLY A 243 5.62 7.70 8.15
CA GLY A 243 6.19 9.00 7.82
C GLY A 243 5.18 9.88 7.08
N ALA A 244 4.47 9.33 6.10
CA ALA A 244 3.35 10.03 5.44
C ALA A 244 2.17 10.27 6.40
N GLY A 245 1.86 9.31 7.27
CA GLY A 245 0.89 9.50 8.36
C GLY A 245 1.30 10.60 9.34
N SER A 246 2.59 10.70 9.64
CA SER A 246 3.13 11.80 10.44
C SER A 246 2.88 13.15 9.74
N ILE A 247 3.07 13.25 8.43
CA ILE A 247 2.78 14.48 7.67
C ILE A 247 1.30 14.85 7.79
N LEU A 248 0.36 13.89 7.74
CA LEU A 248 -1.05 14.19 7.99
C LEU A 248 -1.25 14.89 9.35
N HIS A 249 -0.61 14.38 10.41
CA HIS A 249 -0.65 15.02 11.74
C HIS A 249 0.08 16.38 11.78
N GLN A 250 1.17 16.55 11.03
CA GLN A 250 1.87 17.83 10.91
C GLN A 250 0.97 18.90 10.26
N LEU A 251 0.21 18.52 9.22
CA LEU A 251 -0.71 19.43 8.53
C LEU A 251 -1.88 19.85 9.41
N THR A 252 -2.32 19.02 10.35
CA THR A 252 -3.43 19.30 11.27
C THR A 252 -2.97 19.65 12.68
N SER A 253 -1.69 19.97 12.86
CA SER A 253 -1.10 20.14 14.19
C SER A 253 -1.52 21.44 14.88
N SER A 254 -1.38 21.46 16.21
CA SER A 254 -1.37 22.68 17.01
C SER A 254 -0.01 22.82 17.73
N PRO A 255 0.72 23.94 17.60
CA PRO A 255 0.46 25.06 16.69
C PRO A 255 0.52 24.64 15.21
N PRO A 256 -0.16 25.38 14.32
CA PRO A 256 -0.20 25.04 12.89
C PRO A 256 1.17 25.24 12.24
N ILE A 257 1.52 24.33 11.33
CA ILE A 257 2.65 24.48 10.41
C ILE A 257 2.24 25.40 9.24
N SER A 258 3.09 26.35 8.85
CA SER A 258 2.69 27.39 7.86
C SER A 258 3.65 27.59 6.69
N ASN A 259 4.86 27.04 6.79
CA ASN A 259 5.94 27.21 5.81
C ASN A 259 6.06 26.04 4.82
N ILE A 260 5.08 25.13 4.78
CA ILE A 260 5.06 24.01 3.84
C ILE A 260 4.31 24.41 2.57
N GLN A 261 4.94 24.19 1.42
CA GLN A 261 4.31 24.47 0.13
C GLN A 261 3.65 23.25 -0.49
N THR A 262 4.28 22.09 -0.39
CA THR A 262 3.83 20.87 -1.06
C THR A 262 4.04 19.66 -0.17
N VAL A 263 3.30 18.60 -0.43
CA VAL A 263 3.52 17.30 0.20
C VAL A 263 3.46 16.17 -0.81
N LEU A 264 4.27 15.14 -0.56
CA LEU A 264 4.17 13.82 -1.19
C LEU A 264 3.85 12.80 -0.10
N LEU A 265 2.71 12.15 -0.19
CA LEU A 265 2.24 11.19 0.79
C LEU A 265 2.17 9.80 0.15
N GLN A 266 3.21 8.98 0.34
CA GLN A 266 3.19 7.59 -0.12
C GLN A 266 2.55 6.70 0.93
N SER A 267 1.38 6.13 0.64
CA SER A 267 0.66 5.19 1.52
C SER A 267 0.52 5.70 2.98
N PRO A 268 -0.06 6.90 3.21
CA PRO A 268 -0.14 7.50 4.54
C PRO A 268 -0.86 6.63 5.56
N ALA A 269 -0.15 6.25 6.63
CA ALA A 269 -0.63 5.26 7.59
C ALA A 269 -0.50 5.67 9.06
N TYR A 270 -1.53 5.38 9.84
CA TYR A 270 -1.51 5.42 11.30
C TYR A 270 -2.65 4.57 11.88
N LEU A 271 -2.45 4.02 13.08
CA LEU A 271 -3.52 3.33 13.80
C LEU A 271 -4.47 4.35 14.46
N TRP A 272 -5.78 4.11 14.38
CA TRP A 272 -6.79 5.01 14.93
C TRP A 272 -6.83 4.96 16.46
N GLN A 273 -6.22 5.95 17.13
CA GLN A 273 -6.20 6.08 18.60
C GLN A 273 -7.10 7.22 19.09
N TRP A 274 -8.33 6.89 19.45
CA TRP A 274 -9.45 7.81 19.65
C TRP A 274 -9.75 8.14 21.11
N ASN A 275 -9.24 7.37 22.06
CA ASN A 275 -9.42 7.64 23.48
C ASN A 275 -8.09 7.90 24.18
N PRO A 276 -7.62 9.15 24.24
CA PRO A 276 -6.38 9.44 24.92
C PRO A 276 -6.51 9.63 26.44
N LYS A 277 -7.74 9.71 26.98
CA LYS A 277 -7.98 10.01 28.39
C LYS A 277 -8.38 8.76 29.18
N ASN A 278 -7.80 8.65 30.38
CA ASN A 278 -8.08 7.80 31.54
C ASN A 278 -8.29 6.28 31.41
N ASP A 279 -8.75 5.73 30.28
CA ASP A 279 -9.04 4.28 30.11
C ASP A 279 -8.75 3.73 28.70
N GLY A 280 -8.23 4.56 27.78
CA GLY A 280 -7.99 4.16 26.39
C GLY A 280 -6.67 3.45 26.12
N TYR A 281 -6.48 3.04 24.85
CA TYR A 281 -5.32 2.24 24.43
C TYR A 281 -3.95 2.84 24.83
N PRO A 282 -3.69 4.16 24.69
CA PRO A 282 -2.44 4.76 25.17
C PRO A 282 -2.17 4.57 26.67
N ALA A 283 -3.21 4.67 27.51
CA ALA A 283 -3.10 4.47 28.95
C ALA A 283 -2.77 3.00 29.28
N ALA A 284 -3.45 2.06 28.62
CA ALA A 284 -3.18 0.63 28.79
C ALA A 284 -1.74 0.26 28.37
N ILE A 285 -1.23 0.82 27.27
CA ILE A 285 0.16 0.61 26.84
C ILE A 285 1.16 1.20 27.85
N TYR A 286 0.87 2.38 28.42
CA TYR A 286 1.69 2.95 29.49
C TYR A 286 1.76 2.04 30.73
N GLU A 287 0.63 1.50 31.17
CA GLU A 287 0.57 0.56 32.31
C GLU A 287 1.30 -0.76 32.03
N LYS A 288 1.14 -1.32 30.83
CA LYS A 288 1.88 -2.51 30.40
C LYS A 288 3.39 -2.24 30.39
N LEU A 289 3.83 -1.11 29.86
CA LEU A 289 5.25 -0.75 29.82
C LEU A 289 5.82 -0.55 31.24
N THR A 290 5.12 0.18 32.11
CA THR A 290 5.57 0.36 33.50
C THR A 290 5.66 -0.96 34.26
N THR A 291 4.73 -1.89 34.02
CA THR A 291 4.77 -3.24 34.59
C THR A 291 5.95 -4.04 34.04
N ALA A 292 6.14 -4.08 32.72
CA ALA A 292 7.25 -4.77 32.07
C ALA A 292 8.61 -4.25 32.53
N CYS A 293 8.71 -2.94 32.80
CA CYS A 293 9.90 -2.29 33.32
C CYS A 293 10.05 -2.31 34.84
N LYS A 294 9.11 -2.92 35.58
CA LYS A 294 9.10 -2.93 37.06
C LYS A 294 9.05 -1.53 37.69
N CYS A 295 8.42 -0.59 37.00
CA CYS A 295 8.16 0.77 37.47
C CYS A 295 6.76 0.96 38.05
N ASN A 296 5.86 -0.02 37.92
CA ASN A 296 4.48 0.06 38.40
C ASN A 296 4.31 0.16 39.93
N THR A 297 5.34 -0.20 40.71
CA THR A 297 5.36 -0.04 42.17
C THR A 297 5.95 1.30 42.63
N SER A 298 6.46 2.11 41.70
CA SER A 298 6.99 3.45 42.01
C SER A 298 5.85 4.43 42.25
N THR A 299 6.04 5.33 43.21
CA THR A 299 5.13 6.48 43.43
C THR A 299 5.15 7.49 42.28
N ASP A 300 6.22 7.50 41.48
CA ASP A 300 6.37 8.33 40.29
C ASP A 300 6.84 7.43 39.12
N THR A 301 5.86 6.73 38.52
CA THR A 301 6.11 5.77 37.43
C THR A 301 6.78 6.42 36.23
N PHE A 302 6.49 7.70 35.95
CA PHE A 302 7.09 8.46 34.85
C PHE A 302 8.58 8.70 35.08
N LYS A 303 8.96 9.22 36.27
CA LYS A 303 10.39 9.40 36.61
C LYS A 303 11.12 8.08 36.73
N CYS A 304 10.45 7.01 37.17
CA CYS A 304 11.04 5.67 37.17
C CYS A 304 11.51 5.29 35.76
N LEU A 305 10.62 5.38 34.75
CA LEU A 305 10.98 5.10 33.35
C LEU A 305 12.08 6.02 32.81
N GLN A 306 12.05 7.32 33.15
CA GLN A 306 13.08 8.26 32.73
C GLN A 306 14.48 7.91 33.25
N LYS A 307 14.58 7.33 34.46
CA LYS A 307 15.86 7.02 35.11
C LYS A 307 16.43 5.64 34.78
N LEU A 308 15.69 4.78 34.08
CA LEU A 308 16.17 3.43 33.76
C LEU A 308 17.46 3.46 32.93
N PRO A 309 18.37 2.48 33.09
CA PRO A 309 19.39 2.23 32.08
C PRO A 309 18.74 2.03 30.71
N VAL A 310 19.31 2.63 29.67
CA VAL A 310 18.69 2.63 28.33
C VAL A 310 18.47 1.22 27.79
N LYS A 311 19.43 0.32 28.01
CA LYS A 311 19.32 -1.10 27.62
C LYS A 311 18.10 -1.76 28.27
N GLN A 312 17.81 -1.45 29.53
CA GLN A 312 16.63 -1.98 30.22
C GLN A 312 15.33 -1.45 29.63
N LEU A 313 15.23 -0.13 29.38
CA LEU A 313 14.04 0.45 28.74
C LEU A 313 13.84 -0.12 27.32
N GLN A 314 14.92 -0.33 26.58
CA GLN A 314 14.87 -0.94 25.25
C GLN A 314 14.37 -2.39 25.30
N VAL A 315 14.80 -3.19 26.29
CA VAL A 315 14.26 -4.55 26.49
C VAL A 315 12.74 -4.51 26.76
N CYS A 316 12.27 -3.62 27.64
CA CYS A 316 10.83 -3.47 27.87
C CYS A 316 10.09 -3.05 26.58
N ASN A 317 10.65 -2.08 25.85
CA ASN A 317 10.11 -1.57 24.59
C ASN A 317 9.93 -2.71 23.58
N THR A 318 10.96 -3.52 23.36
CA THR A 318 10.91 -4.72 22.51
C THR A 318 9.85 -5.72 22.97
N ASN A 319 9.79 -6.01 24.26
CA ASN A 319 8.83 -6.97 24.80
C ASN A 319 7.38 -6.54 24.57
N ILE A 320 7.06 -5.27 24.81
CA ILE A 320 5.72 -4.72 24.58
C ILE A 320 5.36 -4.73 23.10
N VAL A 321 6.27 -4.29 22.22
CA VAL A 321 6.02 -4.32 20.77
C VAL A 321 5.74 -5.76 20.29
N ASN A 322 6.59 -6.71 20.66
CA ASN A 322 6.45 -8.08 20.23
C ASN A 322 5.16 -8.73 20.77
N SER A 323 4.83 -8.52 22.05
CA SER A 323 3.61 -9.10 22.63
C SER A 323 2.35 -8.51 22.01
N GLU A 324 2.29 -7.19 21.81
CA GLU A 324 1.08 -6.56 21.26
C GLU A 324 0.86 -6.92 19.80
N LEU A 325 1.92 -6.97 18.99
CA LEU A 325 1.85 -7.45 17.61
C LEU A 325 1.41 -8.93 17.54
N GLN A 326 1.93 -9.77 18.42
CA GLN A 326 1.58 -11.19 18.46
C GLN A 326 0.14 -11.42 18.92
N ASP A 327 -0.27 -10.76 20.01
CA ASP A 327 -1.54 -11.04 20.70
C ASP A 327 -2.72 -10.32 20.05
N THR A 328 -2.50 -9.12 19.51
CA THR A 328 -3.57 -8.24 18.99
C THR A 328 -3.42 -7.87 17.52
N GLY A 329 -2.22 -8.02 16.95
CA GLY A 329 -1.89 -7.51 15.61
C GLY A 329 -1.79 -5.99 15.53
N LEU A 330 -1.89 -5.28 16.66
CA LEU A 330 -1.82 -3.83 16.71
C LEU A 330 -0.42 -3.36 17.10
N ILE A 331 0.01 -2.28 16.47
CA ILE A 331 1.24 -1.58 16.87
C ILE A 331 0.95 -0.80 18.16
N PRO A 332 1.70 -1.00 19.26
CA PRO A 332 1.36 -0.37 20.54
C PRO A 332 1.72 1.11 20.63
N PHE A 333 2.70 1.53 19.84
CA PHE A 333 3.24 2.88 19.85
C PHE A 333 2.86 3.60 18.57
N ASN A 334 2.02 4.64 18.67
CA ASN A 334 1.46 5.39 17.54
C ASN A 334 1.21 6.85 17.94
N PRO A 335 0.91 7.75 16.99
CA PRO A 335 0.37 9.06 17.29
C PRO A 335 -0.90 8.96 18.14
N ALA A 336 -0.96 9.75 19.22
CA ALA A 336 -2.10 9.81 20.13
C ALA A 336 -2.65 11.24 20.20
N ILE A 337 -3.97 11.37 20.34
CA ILE A 337 -4.59 12.69 20.58
C ILE A 337 -4.10 13.19 21.95
N ASP A 338 -3.23 14.19 22.00
CA ASP A 338 -2.63 14.66 23.26
C ASP A 338 -3.23 15.98 23.73
N GLU A 339 -4.19 16.54 22.98
CA GLU A 339 -4.77 17.86 23.21
C GLU A 339 -3.71 18.97 23.24
N VAL A 340 -2.51 18.72 22.69
CA VAL A 340 -1.41 19.69 22.58
C VAL A 340 -0.97 19.79 21.13
N PHE A 341 -0.35 18.73 20.58
CA PHE A 341 0.04 18.64 19.17
C PHE A 341 -1.12 18.16 18.30
N ILE A 342 -1.79 17.08 18.72
CA ILE A 342 -2.93 16.47 18.03
C ILE A 342 -4.19 16.78 18.84
N LYS A 343 -5.06 17.62 18.29
CA LYS A 343 -6.34 18.01 18.91
C LYS A 343 -7.46 17.05 18.54
N ASP A 344 -7.51 16.67 17.26
CA ASP A 344 -8.46 15.72 16.69
C ASP A 344 -7.71 14.76 15.76
N LEU A 345 -8.35 13.66 15.36
CA LEU A 345 -7.82 12.82 14.27
C LEU A 345 -7.64 13.66 12.99
N PRO A 346 -6.61 13.37 12.15
CA PRO A 346 -6.41 14.08 10.89
C PRO A 346 -7.68 14.09 10.01
N THR A 347 -8.37 12.96 9.89
CA THR A 347 -9.66 12.85 9.17
C THR A 347 -10.67 13.90 9.60
N VAL A 348 -10.84 14.10 10.91
CA VAL A 348 -11.81 15.06 11.44
C VAL A 348 -11.33 16.50 11.23
N SER A 349 -10.03 16.75 11.42
CA SER A 349 -9.44 18.07 11.18
C SER A 349 -9.58 18.48 9.70
N PHE A 350 -9.36 17.56 8.76
CA PHE A 350 -9.57 17.76 7.34
C PHE A 350 -11.02 18.09 7.00
N GLN A 351 -11.99 17.39 7.60
CA GLN A 351 -13.42 17.72 7.42
C GLN A 351 -13.78 19.11 7.92
N LYS A 352 -13.16 19.56 9.03
CA LYS A 352 -13.36 20.91 9.58
C LYS A 352 -12.65 21.99 8.75
N GLY A 353 -11.86 21.63 7.73
CA GLY A 353 -11.01 22.57 7.01
C GLY A 353 -9.79 23.05 7.82
N ASN A 354 -9.48 22.39 8.93
CA ASN A 354 -8.43 22.77 9.86
C ASN A 354 -7.12 22.06 9.50
N PHE A 355 -6.47 22.53 8.43
CA PHE A 355 -5.16 22.01 8.02
C PHE A 355 -4.31 23.08 7.34
N ALA A 356 -3.00 22.86 7.29
CA ALA A 356 -2.05 23.78 6.72
C ALA A 356 -2.31 24.03 5.22
N PRO A 357 -2.20 25.28 4.74
CA PRO A 357 -2.45 25.60 3.35
C PRO A 357 -1.34 25.04 2.46
N LEU A 358 -1.72 24.27 1.43
CA LEU A 358 -0.79 23.74 0.43
C LEU A 358 -0.96 24.42 -0.94
N LYS A 359 0.11 24.41 -1.73
CA LYS A 359 0.18 24.90 -3.13
C LYS A 359 0.09 23.78 -4.16
N ALA A 360 0.39 22.54 -3.79
CA ALA A 360 0.13 21.33 -4.57
C ALA A 360 0.15 20.12 -3.64
N LEU A 361 -0.55 19.07 -4.04
CA LEU A 361 -0.67 17.81 -3.31
C LEU A 361 -0.32 16.65 -4.25
N LEU A 362 0.55 15.74 -3.81
CA LEU A 362 0.74 14.43 -4.44
C LEU A 362 0.50 13.34 -3.39
N VAL A 363 -0.39 12.39 -3.68
CA VAL A 363 -0.67 11.26 -2.81
C VAL A 363 -0.61 9.97 -3.60
N SER A 364 -0.04 8.92 -3.03
CA SER A 364 -0.08 7.58 -3.60
C SER A 364 -0.57 6.55 -2.60
N HIS A 365 -1.05 5.44 -3.12
CA HIS A 365 -1.14 4.17 -2.41
C HIS A 365 -0.81 3.03 -3.35
N VAL A 366 -0.51 1.87 -2.76
CA VAL A 366 -0.29 0.64 -3.50
C VAL A 366 -1.58 -0.18 -3.60
N LEU A 367 -1.58 -1.18 -4.47
CA LEU A 367 -2.72 -2.08 -4.67
C LEU A 367 -3.10 -2.86 -3.39
N ASP A 368 -2.11 -3.42 -2.69
CA ASP A 368 -2.32 -4.21 -1.47
C ASP A 368 -1.55 -3.62 -0.29
N GLU A 369 -2.22 -2.70 0.40
CA GLU A 369 -1.68 -1.98 1.56
C GLU A 369 -1.62 -2.84 2.82
N SER A 370 -2.55 -3.79 2.97
CA SER A 370 -2.82 -4.39 4.29
C SER A 370 -2.39 -5.84 4.47
N LYS A 371 -2.01 -6.55 3.40
CA LYS A 371 -1.65 -7.97 3.47
C LYS A 371 -0.60 -8.29 4.53
N THR A 372 0.33 -7.38 4.77
CA THR A 372 1.45 -7.55 5.70
C THR A 372 1.15 -7.07 7.12
N PHE A 373 -0.07 -6.58 7.35
CA PHE A 373 -0.55 -6.03 8.62
C PHE A 373 -1.71 -6.84 9.21
N ILE A 374 -2.09 -7.93 8.56
CA ILE A 374 -3.10 -8.83 9.10
C ILE A 374 -2.58 -9.44 10.40
N PRO A 375 -3.37 -9.41 11.49
CA PRO A 375 -2.94 -10.01 12.75
C PRO A 375 -2.52 -11.48 12.56
N PRO A 376 -1.37 -11.91 13.10
CA PRO A 376 -0.80 -13.22 12.81
C PRO A 376 -1.69 -14.40 13.25
N TYR A 377 -2.60 -14.18 14.21
CA TYR A 377 -3.58 -15.19 14.63
C TYR A 377 -4.79 -15.32 13.66
N ILE A 378 -4.90 -14.46 12.66
CA ILE A 378 -5.88 -14.56 11.57
C ILE A 378 -5.17 -15.13 10.35
N THR A 379 -5.37 -16.42 10.12
CA THR A 379 -4.85 -17.13 8.95
C THR A 379 -5.93 -17.25 7.88
N THR A 380 -5.53 -17.73 6.71
CA THR A 380 -6.42 -18.05 5.59
C THR A 380 -7.51 -19.07 5.93
N ASN A 381 -7.34 -19.84 7.00
CA ASN A 381 -8.29 -20.86 7.44
C ASN A 381 -9.04 -20.46 8.73
N SER A 382 -8.87 -19.23 9.22
CA SER A 382 -9.48 -18.77 10.46
C SER A 382 -11.00 -18.62 10.34
N THR A 383 -11.70 -18.91 11.44
CA THR A 383 -13.15 -18.75 11.60
C THR A 383 -13.56 -17.28 11.69
N MET A 384 -14.85 -16.98 11.50
CA MET A 384 -15.38 -15.62 11.68
C MET A 384 -15.17 -15.08 13.10
N GLU A 385 -15.09 -15.94 14.11
CA GLU A 385 -14.78 -15.55 15.50
C GLU A 385 -13.44 -14.82 15.61
N LYS A 386 -12.45 -15.17 14.78
CA LYS A 386 -11.16 -14.47 14.75
C LYS A 386 -11.26 -13.06 14.19
N PHE A 387 -12.20 -12.82 13.27
CA PHE A 387 -12.49 -11.47 12.79
C PHE A 387 -13.20 -10.64 13.88
N GLU A 388 -14.17 -11.21 14.59
CA GLU A 388 -14.81 -10.55 15.72
C GLU A 388 -13.82 -10.26 16.86
N GLN A 389 -12.89 -11.19 17.12
CA GLN A 389 -11.78 -10.98 18.07
C GLN A 389 -10.92 -9.78 17.65
N PHE A 390 -10.58 -9.67 16.35
CA PHE A 390 -9.86 -8.50 15.83
C PHE A 390 -10.62 -7.20 16.01
N LEU A 391 -11.92 -7.16 15.70
CA LEU A 391 -12.73 -5.96 15.96
C LEU A 391 -12.74 -5.60 17.45
N GLY A 392 -12.76 -6.61 18.33
CA GLY A 392 -12.65 -6.43 19.78
C GLY A 392 -11.32 -5.83 20.25
N TYR A 393 -10.20 -6.12 19.57
CA TYR A 393 -8.93 -5.45 19.86
C TYR A 393 -8.82 -4.07 19.22
N PHE A 394 -9.29 -3.93 17.98
CA PHE A 394 -9.26 -2.67 17.23
C PHE A 394 -10.12 -1.58 17.90
N MET A 395 -11.29 -1.98 18.44
CA MET A 395 -12.22 -1.10 19.17
C MET A 395 -12.63 -1.76 20.49
N PRO A 396 -11.79 -1.64 21.55
CA PRO A 396 -11.99 -2.36 22.80
C PRO A 396 -13.06 -1.76 23.71
N GLY A 397 -13.80 -2.62 24.40
CA GLY A 397 -14.81 -2.24 25.40
C GLY A 397 -16.25 -2.14 24.84
N ASP A 398 -17.19 -1.97 25.77
CA ASP A 398 -18.63 -1.94 25.46
C ASP A 398 -19.08 -0.62 24.83
N ARG A 399 -18.43 0.48 25.20
CA ARG A 399 -18.56 1.82 24.56
C ARG A 399 -18.48 1.80 23.03
N TYR A 400 -17.82 0.79 22.45
CA TYR A 400 -17.59 0.69 21.01
C TYR A 400 -18.35 -0.45 20.32
N ARG A 401 -19.35 -1.01 20.99
CA ARG A 401 -20.13 -2.14 20.48
C ARG A 401 -20.85 -1.79 19.18
N GLU A 402 -21.51 -0.63 19.13
CA GLU A 402 -22.26 -0.20 17.95
C GLU A 402 -21.32 0.02 16.75
N GLN A 403 -20.13 0.59 16.98
CA GLN A 403 -19.10 0.82 15.97
C GLN A 403 -18.63 -0.50 15.37
N ARG A 404 -18.37 -1.50 16.21
CA ARG A 404 -18.03 -2.85 15.75
C ARG A 404 -19.16 -3.45 14.92
N THR A 405 -20.41 -3.32 15.34
CA THR A 405 -21.59 -3.77 14.55
C THR A 405 -21.69 -3.08 13.19
N ALA A 406 -21.44 -1.78 13.14
CA ALA A 406 -21.45 -1.02 11.89
C ALA A 406 -20.32 -1.46 10.94
N ILE A 407 -19.11 -1.70 11.45
CA ILE A 407 -17.99 -2.28 10.67
C ILE A 407 -18.38 -3.67 10.16
N ASN A 408 -18.94 -4.53 11.03
CA ASN A 408 -19.37 -5.87 10.65
C ASN A 408 -20.38 -5.84 9.48
N SER A 409 -21.29 -4.86 9.49
CA SER A 409 -22.32 -4.63 8.47
C SER A 409 -21.76 -4.06 7.17
N GLN A 410 -20.76 -3.17 7.26
CA GLN A 410 -20.06 -2.61 6.09
C GLN A 410 -19.24 -3.66 5.33
N TYR A 411 -18.69 -4.65 6.05
CA TYR A 411 -17.91 -5.76 5.49
C TYR A 411 -18.61 -7.09 5.71
N PRO A 412 -19.82 -7.34 5.17
CA PRO A 412 -20.64 -8.49 5.56
C PRO A 412 -20.04 -9.80 5.04
N VAL A 413 -20.21 -10.90 5.78
CA VAL A 413 -19.70 -12.24 5.41
C VAL A 413 -20.10 -12.65 3.99
N SER A 414 -21.30 -12.25 3.54
CA SER A 414 -21.82 -12.49 2.19
C SER A 414 -20.95 -11.88 1.07
N SER A 415 -20.20 -10.82 1.35
CA SER A 415 -19.24 -10.22 0.41
C SER A 415 -17.89 -10.93 0.39
N PHE A 416 -17.63 -11.83 1.35
CA PHE A 416 -16.35 -12.51 1.56
C PHE A 416 -16.51 -14.03 1.71
N LEU A 417 -17.36 -14.62 0.85
CA LEU A 417 -17.64 -16.06 0.85
C LEU A 417 -16.43 -16.89 0.39
N GLY A 418 -16.35 -18.13 0.87
CA GLY A 418 -15.30 -19.10 0.54
C GLY A 418 -14.14 -19.14 1.54
N GLU A 419 -13.07 -19.87 1.20
CA GLU A 419 -11.84 -19.89 1.99
C GLU A 419 -11.30 -18.47 2.20
N LYS A 420 -10.65 -18.24 3.35
CA LYS A 420 -10.06 -16.95 3.75
C LYS A 420 -11.05 -15.84 4.10
N GLY A 421 -12.33 -16.12 4.36
CA GLY A 421 -13.33 -15.09 4.65
C GLY A 421 -12.94 -14.13 5.80
N ALA A 422 -12.51 -14.65 6.95
CA ALA A 422 -12.12 -13.81 8.11
C ALA A 422 -10.88 -12.97 7.79
N TRP A 423 -9.91 -13.57 7.11
CA TRP A 423 -8.68 -12.92 6.66
C TRP A 423 -8.99 -11.77 5.70
N LYS A 424 -9.83 -12.00 4.68
CA LYS A 424 -10.20 -10.97 3.68
C LYS A 424 -10.97 -9.80 4.30
N ARG A 425 -11.76 -10.05 5.33
CA ARG A 425 -12.48 -9.00 6.06
C ARG A 425 -11.53 -8.15 6.91
N ALA A 426 -10.60 -8.78 7.63
CA ALA A 426 -9.56 -8.06 8.36
C ALA A 426 -8.70 -7.22 7.41
N HIS A 427 -8.33 -7.80 6.26
CA HIS A 427 -7.62 -7.13 5.17
C HIS A 427 -8.36 -5.88 4.69
N ALA A 428 -9.63 -6.01 4.28
CA ALA A 428 -10.43 -4.86 3.84
C ALA A 428 -10.54 -3.76 4.92
N VAL A 429 -10.78 -4.14 6.18
CA VAL A 429 -10.87 -3.18 7.29
C VAL A 429 -9.55 -2.42 7.47
N ILE A 430 -8.41 -3.11 7.47
CA ILE A 430 -7.09 -2.49 7.66
C ILE A 430 -6.73 -1.62 6.45
N GLN A 431 -6.93 -2.13 5.23
CA GLN A 431 -6.65 -1.41 3.99
C GLN A 431 -7.41 -0.08 3.93
N ASP A 432 -8.71 -0.11 4.27
CA ASP A 432 -9.55 1.07 4.14
C ASP A 432 -9.32 2.05 5.31
N SER A 433 -9.31 1.56 6.56
CA SER A 433 -9.20 2.43 7.73
C SER A 433 -7.82 3.05 7.91
N SER A 434 -6.75 2.30 7.62
CA SER A 434 -5.40 2.66 8.07
C SER A 434 -4.50 3.14 6.93
N PHE A 435 -4.91 3.00 5.66
CA PHE A 435 -4.12 3.39 4.49
C PHE A 435 -4.95 4.12 3.43
N THR A 436 -5.79 3.39 2.71
CA THR A 436 -6.42 3.84 1.47
C THR A 436 -7.32 5.05 1.69
N CYS A 437 -8.17 5.05 2.72
CA CYS A 437 -9.03 6.20 2.97
C CYS A 437 -8.31 7.42 3.53
N ASN A 438 -7.12 7.27 4.13
CA ASN A 438 -6.29 8.42 4.50
C ASN A 438 -5.91 9.23 3.27
N THR A 439 -5.67 8.56 2.12
CA THR A 439 -5.43 9.26 0.84
C THR A 439 -6.64 10.08 0.40
N ARG A 440 -7.84 9.50 0.54
CA ARG A 440 -9.09 10.14 0.16
C ARG A 440 -9.43 11.34 1.04
N PHE A 441 -9.15 11.27 2.34
CA PHE A 441 -9.48 12.34 3.29
C PHE A 441 -8.72 13.63 3.01
N ILE A 442 -7.40 13.53 2.81
CA ILE A 442 -6.60 14.71 2.46
C ILE A 442 -6.95 15.23 1.06
N PHE A 443 -7.19 14.33 0.10
CA PHE A 443 -7.60 14.72 -1.25
C PHE A 443 -8.90 15.54 -1.22
N ASP A 444 -9.97 15.03 -0.61
CA ASP A 444 -11.26 15.72 -0.57
C ASP A 444 -11.14 17.07 0.16
N ALA A 445 -10.42 17.14 1.27
CA ALA A 445 -10.25 18.39 2.01
C ALA A 445 -9.48 19.45 1.21
N TYR A 446 -8.41 19.03 0.52
CA TYR A 446 -7.64 19.91 -0.33
C TYR A 446 -8.45 20.36 -1.56
N TYR A 447 -9.08 19.43 -2.26
CA TYR A 447 -9.88 19.70 -3.46
C TYR A 447 -11.07 20.61 -3.17
N ASN A 448 -11.80 20.37 -2.07
CA ASN A 448 -12.97 21.17 -1.72
C ASN A 448 -12.63 22.60 -1.25
N THR A 449 -11.45 22.79 -0.65
CA THR A 449 -11.02 24.14 -0.21
C THR A 449 -10.33 24.93 -1.32
N LYS A 450 -9.71 24.25 -2.29
CA LYS A 450 -8.95 24.87 -3.39
C LYS A 450 -9.11 24.11 -4.71
N PRO A 451 -10.30 24.06 -5.31
CA PRO A 451 -10.56 23.23 -6.50
C PRO A 451 -9.73 23.63 -7.73
N THR A 452 -9.18 24.85 -7.75
CA THR A 452 -8.32 25.34 -8.83
C THR A 452 -6.84 25.01 -8.65
N THR A 453 -6.45 24.40 -7.52
CA THR A 453 -5.04 24.05 -7.25
C THR A 453 -4.86 22.56 -7.46
N PRO A 454 -3.84 22.12 -8.20
CA PRO A 454 -3.77 20.73 -8.64
C PRO A 454 -3.46 19.75 -7.49
N ALA A 455 -4.23 18.66 -7.47
CA ALA A 455 -3.99 17.48 -6.66
C ALA A 455 -3.66 16.31 -7.59
N TYR A 456 -2.55 15.61 -7.32
CA TYR A 456 -2.10 14.47 -8.10
C TYR A 456 -2.26 13.20 -7.26
N MET A 457 -2.86 12.18 -7.86
CA MET A 457 -3.07 10.89 -7.22
C MET A 457 -2.32 9.82 -8.02
N MET A 458 -1.76 8.84 -7.32
CA MET A 458 -1.14 7.67 -7.92
C MET A 458 -1.62 6.37 -7.27
N HIS A 459 -2.00 5.43 -8.12
CA HIS A 459 -2.22 4.03 -7.75
C HIS A 459 -1.02 3.23 -8.25
N TYR A 460 -0.42 2.42 -7.37
CA TYR A 460 0.77 1.66 -7.72
C TYR A 460 0.51 0.17 -7.54
N SER A 461 0.50 -0.59 -8.64
CA SER A 461 0.19 -2.04 -8.64
C SER A 461 1.35 -2.93 -9.09
N PHE A 462 2.46 -2.33 -9.51
CA PHE A 462 3.62 -3.01 -10.06
C PHE A 462 4.64 -3.44 -8.99
N PHE A 463 5.01 -4.72 -8.89
CA PHE A 463 6.18 -5.14 -8.10
C PHE A 463 7.21 -5.94 -8.89
N GLY A 464 7.25 -5.72 -10.20
CA GLY A 464 8.05 -6.54 -11.11
C GLY A 464 7.71 -8.02 -11.00
N ALA A 465 8.59 -8.89 -11.50
CA ALA A 465 8.40 -10.35 -11.54
C ALA A 465 8.10 -11.04 -10.17
N LEU A 466 8.01 -10.27 -9.09
CA LEU A 466 7.67 -10.68 -7.73
C LEU A 466 6.15 -10.68 -7.46
N GLY A 467 5.36 -10.05 -8.33
CA GLY A 467 3.91 -10.07 -8.28
C GLY A 467 3.28 -8.67 -8.20
N TYR A 468 2.28 -8.55 -7.33
CA TYR A 468 1.53 -7.31 -7.13
C TYR A 468 2.19 -6.44 -6.07
N ALA A 469 2.00 -5.12 -6.19
CA ALA A 469 2.50 -4.15 -5.23
C ALA A 469 1.94 -4.40 -3.82
N LEU A 470 2.87 -4.52 -2.87
CA LEU A 470 2.62 -4.56 -1.43
C LEU A 470 3.01 -3.22 -0.80
N HIS A 471 2.57 -2.95 0.42
CA HIS A 471 2.92 -1.73 1.14
C HIS A 471 4.42 -1.40 1.07
N ALA A 472 4.73 -0.13 0.85
CA ALA A 472 6.09 0.42 0.65
C ALA A 472 6.84 -0.05 -0.63
N SER A 473 6.26 -0.91 -1.47
CA SER A 473 6.95 -1.42 -2.67
C SER A 473 7.33 -0.34 -3.69
N ASP A 474 6.61 0.78 -3.68
CA ASP A 474 6.86 1.97 -4.50
C ASP A 474 8.09 2.78 -4.02
N LEU A 475 8.68 2.45 -2.86
CA LEU A 475 10.00 2.97 -2.46
C LEU A 475 11.13 2.50 -3.38
N MET A 476 10.99 1.31 -3.98
CA MET A 476 12.01 0.74 -4.88
C MET A 476 12.27 1.66 -6.08
N PRO A 477 11.25 2.06 -6.87
CA PRO A 477 11.45 3.06 -7.91
C PRO A 477 11.71 4.47 -7.37
N THR A 478 11.16 4.89 -6.22
CA THR A 478 11.46 6.21 -5.62
C THR A 478 12.97 6.41 -5.42
N TYR A 479 13.65 5.42 -4.83
CA TYR A 479 15.06 5.53 -4.42
C TYR A 479 16.02 4.71 -5.27
N TRP A 480 15.57 4.25 -6.43
CA TRP A 480 16.43 3.52 -7.36
C TRP A 480 17.74 4.26 -7.64
N ASN A 481 18.85 3.55 -7.51
CA ASN A 481 20.16 4.05 -7.87
C ASN A 481 20.61 3.39 -9.17
N LYS A 482 20.91 4.19 -10.18
CA LYS A 482 21.43 3.70 -11.47
C LYS A 482 22.78 2.97 -11.34
N ASP A 483 23.53 3.25 -10.27
CA ASP A 483 24.83 2.62 -10.00
C ASP A 483 24.69 1.31 -9.20
N LEU A 484 23.48 0.91 -8.83
CA LEU A 484 23.19 -0.35 -8.14
C LEU A 484 23.53 -1.54 -9.04
N THR A 485 24.40 -2.44 -8.57
CA THR A 485 24.74 -3.65 -9.33
C THR A 485 23.66 -4.72 -9.21
N PHE A 486 23.55 -5.58 -10.22
CA PHE A 486 22.64 -6.72 -10.21
C PHE A 486 22.89 -7.68 -9.03
N GLU A 487 24.16 -7.88 -8.66
CA GLU A 487 24.54 -8.74 -7.52
C GLU A 487 24.04 -8.15 -6.21
N ASN A 488 24.31 -6.87 -5.97
CA ASN A 488 23.84 -6.17 -4.78
C ASN A 488 22.31 -6.15 -4.68
N PHE A 489 21.63 -5.89 -5.81
CA PHE A 489 20.17 -6.01 -5.87
C PHE A 489 19.70 -7.43 -5.52
N THR A 490 20.30 -8.46 -6.12
CA THR A 490 19.92 -9.86 -5.87
C THR A 490 20.11 -10.24 -4.40
N ASN A 491 21.23 -9.83 -3.80
CA ASN A 491 21.53 -10.08 -2.40
C ASN A 491 20.56 -9.34 -1.47
N PHE A 492 20.25 -8.07 -1.76
CA PHE A 492 19.23 -7.30 -1.05
C PHE A 492 17.87 -7.99 -1.13
N MET A 493 17.45 -8.37 -2.33
CA MET A 493 16.18 -9.05 -2.57
C MET A 493 16.09 -10.36 -1.80
N ASN A 494 17.13 -11.18 -1.85
CA ASN A 494 17.18 -12.45 -1.15
C ASN A 494 17.15 -12.28 0.37
N ASP A 495 17.88 -11.30 0.90
CA ASP A 495 18.05 -11.20 2.35
C ASP A 495 16.93 -10.35 3.01
N THR A 496 16.21 -9.55 2.23
CA THR A 496 15.27 -8.54 2.77
C THR A 496 13.83 -8.71 2.30
N ILE A 497 13.61 -9.10 1.03
CA ILE A 497 12.29 -8.97 0.38
C ILE A 497 11.68 -10.33 0.08
N SER A 498 12.47 -11.23 -0.51
CA SER A 498 12.04 -12.56 -0.94
C SER A 498 13.17 -13.57 -0.74
N PRO A 499 13.29 -14.13 0.46
CA PRO A 499 14.24 -15.21 0.74
C PRO A 499 14.06 -16.39 -0.21
N GLY A 500 15.15 -16.79 -0.88
CA GLY A 500 15.13 -17.86 -1.86
C GLY A 500 14.73 -17.42 -3.27
N ILE A 501 14.70 -16.11 -3.55
CA ILE A 501 14.47 -15.59 -4.90
C ILE A 501 15.44 -16.24 -5.92
N THR A 502 14.89 -16.74 -7.02
CA THR A 502 15.72 -17.31 -8.09
C THR A 502 16.49 -16.21 -8.81
N LYS A 503 17.71 -16.51 -9.30
CA LYS A 503 18.48 -15.56 -10.11
C LYS A 503 17.72 -15.06 -11.35
N ILE A 504 16.83 -15.88 -11.90
CA ILE A 504 15.98 -15.51 -13.06
C ILE A 504 14.96 -14.44 -12.65
N ALA A 505 14.23 -14.67 -11.55
CA ALA A 505 13.25 -13.71 -11.03
C ALA A 505 13.92 -12.39 -10.62
N ALA A 506 15.06 -12.46 -9.92
CA ALA A 506 15.83 -11.28 -9.55
C ALA A 506 16.30 -10.49 -10.79
N LYS A 507 16.74 -11.18 -11.84
CA LYS A 507 17.20 -10.52 -13.09
C LYS A 507 16.06 -9.81 -13.82
N LEU A 508 14.87 -10.40 -13.83
CA LEU A 508 13.68 -9.77 -14.39
C LEU A 508 13.29 -8.53 -13.59
N ALA A 509 13.15 -8.66 -12.27
CA ALA A 509 12.81 -7.54 -11.39
C ALA A 509 13.82 -6.39 -11.50
N TYR A 510 15.13 -6.68 -11.48
CA TYR A 510 16.18 -5.67 -11.66
C TYR A 510 16.01 -4.91 -12.98
N LYS A 511 15.78 -5.64 -14.08
CA LYS A 511 15.57 -5.03 -15.40
C LYS A 511 14.35 -4.12 -15.39
N GLU A 512 13.22 -4.58 -14.86
CA GLU A 512 11.98 -3.81 -14.88
C GLU A 512 12.07 -2.55 -14.01
N PHE A 513 12.61 -2.64 -12.78
CA PHE A 513 12.85 -1.46 -11.96
C PHE A 513 13.85 -0.50 -12.61
N SER A 514 14.92 -0.99 -13.24
CA SER A 514 15.87 -0.13 -13.95
C SER A 514 15.24 0.66 -15.11
N GLN A 515 14.18 0.13 -15.71
CA GLN A 515 13.44 0.76 -16.81
C GLN A 515 12.35 1.72 -16.32
N LEU A 516 11.63 1.35 -15.25
CA LEU A 516 10.56 2.15 -14.65
C LEU A 516 11.08 3.39 -13.93
N SER A 517 12.14 3.22 -13.15
CA SER A 517 12.53 4.18 -12.10
C SER A 517 12.92 5.57 -12.62
N PRO A 518 13.65 5.75 -13.73
CA PRO A 518 13.99 7.09 -14.22
C PRO A 518 12.76 7.97 -14.45
N THR A 519 11.73 7.44 -15.13
CA THR A 519 10.48 8.17 -15.36
C THR A 519 9.73 8.43 -14.06
N TYR A 520 9.66 7.43 -13.17
CA TYR A 520 9.02 7.58 -11.86
C TYR A 520 9.69 8.70 -11.03
N GLN A 521 11.02 8.68 -10.95
CA GLN A 521 11.81 9.69 -10.25
C GLN A 521 11.72 11.06 -10.89
N SER A 522 11.64 11.14 -12.24
CA SER A 522 11.48 12.42 -12.95
C SER A 522 10.18 13.13 -12.55
N TYR A 523 9.06 12.41 -12.43
CA TYR A 523 7.81 12.99 -11.94
C TYR A 523 7.96 13.58 -10.54
N LEU A 524 8.58 12.84 -9.63
CA LEU A 524 8.77 13.29 -8.25
C LEU A 524 9.73 14.49 -8.18
N ALA A 525 10.84 14.44 -8.92
CA ALA A 525 11.84 15.50 -8.95
C ALA A 525 11.29 16.79 -9.59
N SER A 526 10.45 16.66 -10.62
CA SER A 526 9.69 17.77 -11.19
C SER A 526 8.68 18.34 -10.19
N PHE A 527 7.95 17.49 -9.46
CA PHE A 527 7.05 17.93 -8.41
C PHE A 527 7.79 18.69 -7.29
N ALA A 528 8.98 18.23 -6.88
CA ALA A 528 9.82 18.92 -5.88
C ALA A 528 10.23 20.34 -6.32
N THR A 529 10.49 20.53 -7.61
CA THR A 529 11.08 21.77 -8.13
C THR A 529 10.04 22.81 -8.54
N VAL A 530 9.01 22.38 -9.27
CA VAL A 530 8.02 23.26 -9.89
C VAL A 530 6.58 22.93 -9.51
N ARG A 531 6.36 21.97 -8.59
CA ARG A 531 5.04 21.56 -8.08
C ARG A 531 4.12 20.90 -9.11
N TYR A 532 4.70 20.55 -10.26
CA TYR A 532 4.01 19.92 -11.39
C TYR A 532 4.78 18.67 -11.81
N PRO A 533 4.20 17.46 -11.74
CA PRO A 533 4.95 16.23 -12.04
C PRO A 533 5.45 16.15 -13.48
N SER A 534 4.70 16.63 -14.49
CA SER A 534 5.08 16.47 -15.90
C SER A 534 5.77 17.70 -16.52
N ALA A 535 6.53 18.47 -15.75
CA ALA A 535 7.17 19.67 -16.30
C ALA A 535 8.42 19.37 -17.15
N SER A 536 8.87 18.12 -17.21
CA SER A 536 10.07 17.69 -17.94
C SER A 536 9.74 17.24 -19.38
N GLY A 537 10.53 17.70 -20.35
CA GLY A 537 10.36 17.47 -21.79
C GLY A 537 10.74 16.07 -22.29
N GLU A 538 10.54 15.03 -21.48
CA GLU A 538 10.72 13.63 -21.89
C GLU A 538 9.44 13.04 -22.50
N LYS A 539 9.56 11.88 -23.17
CA LYS A 539 8.44 11.13 -23.74
C LYS A 539 7.61 10.41 -22.66
N THR A 540 7.25 11.10 -21.59
CA THR A 540 6.47 10.57 -20.47
C THR A 540 4.99 10.93 -20.64
N PRO A 541 4.05 10.06 -20.26
CA PRO A 541 2.64 10.43 -20.24
C PRO A 541 2.39 11.69 -19.39
N TYR A 542 1.49 12.56 -19.84
CA TYR A 542 1.11 13.72 -19.05
C TYR A 542 0.36 13.27 -17.79
N TRP A 543 0.79 13.72 -16.61
CA TRP A 543 0.13 13.44 -15.35
C TRP A 543 -0.94 14.51 -15.10
N HIS A 544 -2.18 14.12 -15.28
CA HIS A 544 -3.34 14.98 -15.07
C HIS A 544 -3.63 15.17 -13.56
N PRO A 545 -4.09 16.35 -13.12
CA PRO A 545 -4.65 16.50 -11.79
C PRO A 545 -5.89 15.62 -11.63
N ALA A 546 -5.95 14.86 -10.53
CA ALA A 546 -7.07 14.00 -10.23
C ALA A 546 -8.28 14.81 -9.77
N HIS A 547 -9.47 14.29 -10.03
CA HIS A 547 -10.74 14.89 -9.64
C HIS A 547 -11.79 13.79 -9.40
N PRO A 548 -12.80 14.03 -8.55
CA PRO A 548 -13.87 13.07 -8.35
C PRO A 548 -14.82 13.01 -9.56
N ASP A 549 -15.16 11.80 -10.02
CA ASP A 549 -16.23 11.60 -10.99
C ASP A 549 -17.57 12.04 -10.40
N THR A 550 -18.35 12.75 -11.20
CA THR A 550 -19.62 13.36 -10.77
C THR A 550 -20.73 12.35 -10.46
N LYS A 551 -20.63 11.11 -10.95
CA LYS A 551 -21.67 10.07 -10.79
C LYS A 551 -21.26 8.99 -9.79
N SER A 552 -20.06 8.45 -9.93
CA SER A 552 -19.55 7.32 -9.14
C SER A 552 -18.81 7.77 -7.88
N ASN A 553 -18.37 9.04 -7.82
CA ASN A 553 -17.53 9.59 -6.76
C ASN A 553 -16.19 8.82 -6.57
N GLN A 554 -15.74 8.14 -7.62
CA GLN A 554 -14.39 7.58 -7.75
C GLN A 554 -13.42 8.67 -8.21
N LEU A 555 -12.13 8.50 -7.95
CA LEU A 555 -11.13 9.46 -8.43
C LEU A 555 -10.72 9.09 -9.85
N GLU A 556 -10.87 10.04 -10.78
CA GLU A 556 -10.42 9.89 -12.16
C GLU A 556 -9.08 10.60 -12.38
N GLN A 557 -8.44 10.30 -13.51
CA GLN A 557 -7.15 10.87 -13.88
C GLN A 557 -6.06 10.58 -12.83
N VAL A 558 -6.19 9.44 -12.16
CA VAL A 558 -5.17 8.89 -11.28
C VAL A 558 -4.07 8.31 -12.17
N MET A 559 -2.81 8.53 -11.80
CA MET A 559 -1.67 7.88 -12.44
C MET A 559 -1.59 6.44 -11.92
N ASP A 560 -1.84 5.46 -12.77
CA ASP A 560 -1.58 4.06 -12.45
C ASP A 560 -0.18 3.66 -12.92
N VAL A 561 0.57 3.06 -12.01
CA VAL A 561 1.88 2.46 -12.28
C VAL A 561 1.72 0.95 -12.20
N SER A 562 1.67 0.31 -13.35
CA SER A 562 1.28 -1.10 -13.49
C SER A 562 2.00 -1.82 -14.63
N TRP A 563 1.67 -3.09 -14.82
CA TRP A 563 2.13 -3.88 -15.93
C TRP A 563 1.43 -3.47 -17.23
N GLY A 564 2.13 -2.75 -18.12
CA GLY A 564 1.59 -2.37 -19.41
C GLY A 564 2.39 -2.89 -20.61
N PHE A 565 1.69 -3.27 -21.67
CA PHE A 565 2.30 -3.73 -22.93
C PHE A 565 3.04 -2.63 -23.71
N LYS A 566 2.72 -1.35 -23.46
CA LYS A 566 3.30 -0.18 -24.16
C LYS A 566 4.00 0.83 -23.24
N SER A 567 3.57 0.93 -21.98
CA SER A 567 4.07 1.88 -20.97
C SER A 567 3.72 1.33 -19.59
N TYR A 568 4.58 1.56 -18.59
CA TYR A 568 4.26 1.27 -17.18
C TYR A 568 3.30 2.29 -16.55
N PHE A 569 3.05 3.41 -17.23
CA PHE A 569 2.29 4.54 -16.71
C PHE A 569 1.01 4.74 -17.53
N ASP A 570 -0.14 4.69 -16.87
CA ASP A 570 -1.46 5.04 -17.40
C ASP A 570 -2.03 6.25 -16.65
N ASN A 571 -2.38 7.31 -17.38
CA ASN A 571 -2.83 8.58 -16.82
C ASN A 571 -4.36 8.76 -16.84
N ARG A 572 -5.12 7.71 -17.19
CA ARG A 572 -6.59 7.72 -17.25
C ARG A 572 -7.23 6.69 -16.32
N PHE A 573 -6.49 6.23 -15.32
CA PHE A 573 -7.01 5.26 -14.36
C PHE A 573 -8.10 5.88 -13.49
N VAL A 574 -9.13 5.07 -13.22
CA VAL A 574 -10.21 5.37 -12.29
C VAL A 574 -10.00 4.51 -11.06
N ASP A 575 -9.70 5.17 -9.94
CA ASP A 575 -9.38 4.49 -8.70
C ASP A 575 -10.65 4.14 -7.93
N ASN A 576 -10.84 2.84 -7.71
CA ASN A 576 -11.99 2.29 -7.02
C ASN A 576 -11.68 1.84 -5.59
N GLN A 577 -10.41 1.85 -5.15
CA GLN A 577 -10.04 1.47 -3.79
C GLN A 577 -10.29 2.62 -2.81
N ASN A 578 -10.05 3.86 -3.23
CA ASN A 578 -10.30 5.07 -2.45
C ASN A 578 -11.66 5.75 -2.76
N SER A 579 -12.65 4.95 -3.17
CA SER A 579 -13.98 5.45 -3.55
C SER A 579 -14.64 6.29 -2.45
N GLY A 580 -15.41 7.29 -2.86
CA GLY A 580 -16.03 8.22 -1.92
C GLY A 580 -17.02 7.52 -1.00
N THR A 581 -17.70 6.48 -1.48
CA THR A 581 -18.64 5.68 -0.70
C THR A 581 -17.95 4.94 0.45
N VAL A 582 -16.89 4.15 0.16
CA VAL A 582 -16.16 3.40 1.18
C VAL A 582 -15.52 4.33 2.20
N CYS A 583 -14.89 5.41 1.72
CA CYS A 583 -14.23 6.34 2.62
C CYS A 583 -15.20 7.25 3.38
N SER A 584 -16.43 7.49 2.88
CA SER A 584 -17.47 8.18 3.66
C SER A 584 -17.88 7.40 4.90
N PHE A 585 -17.92 6.06 4.84
CA PHE A 585 -18.18 5.23 6.02
C PHE A 585 -17.12 5.47 7.10
N TRP A 586 -15.84 5.38 6.75
CA TRP A 586 -14.76 5.60 7.71
C TRP A 586 -14.71 7.05 8.21
N ARG A 587 -14.96 8.01 7.33
CA ARG A 587 -15.09 9.42 7.72
C ARG A 587 -16.17 9.61 8.79
N ASN A 588 -17.36 9.06 8.58
CA ASN A 588 -18.45 9.14 9.55
C ASN A 588 -18.12 8.36 10.84
N MET A 589 -17.46 7.19 10.69
CA MET A 589 -16.94 6.43 11.82
C MET A 589 -16.03 7.29 12.68
N SER A 590 -15.06 8.03 12.11
CA SER A 590 -14.15 8.89 12.89
C SER A 590 -14.85 9.98 13.71
N LEU A 591 -15.91 10.59 13.16
CA LEU A 591 -16.71 11.59 13.88
C LEU A 591 -17.52 10.97 15.00
N TRP A 592 -18.15 9.83 14.75
CA TRP A 592 -18.93 9.11 15.74
C TRP A 592 -18.06 8.62 16.90
N VAL A 593 -16.90 8.11 16.56
CA VAL A 593 -15.81 7.71 17.46
C VAL A 593 -15.41 8.88 18.36
N GLU A 594 -15.13 10.04 17.79
CA GLU A 594 -14.76 11.24 18.56
C GLU A 594 -15.89 11.70 19.49
N ASN A 595 -17.14 11.70 19.01
CA ASN A 595 -18.30 12.08 19.80
C ASN A 595 -18.52 11.12 20.99
N ALA A 596 -18.42 9.81 20.77
CA ALA A 596 -18.58 8.82 21.84
C ALA A 596 -17.60 9.03 22.99
N VAL A 597 -16.35 9.40 22.67
CA VAL A 597 -15.30 9.72 23.66
C VAL A 597 -15.65 10.99 24.45
N ARG A 598 -16.29 11.98 23.82
CA ARG A 598 -16.64 13.26 24.45
C ARG A 598 -17.92 13.18 25.30
N THR A 599 -18.86 12.28 25.00
CA THR A 599 -20.21 12.27 25.61
C THR A 599 -20.45 11.18 26.65
N GLN A 600 -19.66 10.09 26.69
CA GLN A 600 -19.89 9.00 27.64
C GLN A 600 -18.97 9.11 28.89
N PRO A 601 -19.52 9.03 30.13
CA PRO A 601 -18.71 8.98 31.35
C PRO A 601 -17.81 7.75 31.43
N GLN A 602 -16.76 7.82 32.26
CA GLN A 602 -15.80 6.73 32.50
C GLN A 602 -16.49 5.42 32.90
N GLU A 603 -16.39 4.38 32.07
CA GLU A 603 -16.60 3.01 32.55
C GLU A 603 -15.23 2.44 32.92
N THR A 604 -15.03 2.15 34.21
CA THR A 604 -13.89 1.37 34.71
C THR A 604 -13.94 -0.04 34.11
N ALA A 605 -13.38 -0.23 32.91
CA ALA A 605 -13.20 -1.54 32.32
C ALA A 605 -11.99 -2.22 32.98
N MET A 606 -12.26 -3.08 33.95
CA MET A 606 -11.28 -4.02 34.49
C MET A 606 -10.74 -4.92 33.37
N PHE A 607 -9.48 -4.75 33.01
CA PHE A 607 -8.70 -5.79 32.33
C PHE A 607 -8.45 -6.95 33.30
N GLN A 608 -9.46 -7.77 33.58
CA GLN A 608 -9.26 -9.06 34.24
C GLN A 608 -9.01 -10.16 33.21
N ARG A 609 -7.82 -10.76 33.31
CA ARG A 609 -7.42 -11.99 32.62
C ARG A 609 -8.49 -13.07 32.79
N GLN A 610 -9.11 -13.54 31.71
CA GLN A 610 -9.71 -14.88 31.72
C GLN A 610 -8.58 -15.90 31.53
N GLY A 611 -8.06 -16.37 32.67
CA GLY A 611 -7.37 -17.65 32.74
C GLY A 611 -8.38 -18.79 32.64
N ASN A 612 -8.01 -19.82 31.89
CA ASN A 612 -8.71 -21.08 31.69
C ASN A 612 -9.46 -21.59 32.95
N ILE A 613 -10.74 -21.91 32.80
CA ILE A 613 -11.41 -23.13 33.29
C ILE A 613 -12.81 -23.18 32.64
N LEU A 614 -13.11 -24.31 32.00
CA LEU A 614 -14.46 -24.68 31.56
C LEU A 614 -15.41 -24.72 32.76
N THR A 615 -16.52 -23.99 32.70
CA THR A 615 -17.76 -24.40 33.38
C THR A 615 -18.97 -23.75 32.72
N MET A 616 -19.77 -24.57 32.04
CA MET A 616 -21.16 -24.27 31.73
C MET A 616 -21.92 -24.09 33.05
N VAL A 617 -22.59 -22.95 33.24
CA VAL A 617 -23.78 -22.91 34.11
C VAL A 617 -24.83 -22.00 33.46
N SER A 618 -25.97 -22.65 33.20
CA SER A 618 -27.24 -22.12 32.73
C SER A 618 -27.91 -21.24 33.79
N PHE A 619 -28.61 -20.18 33.39
CA PHE A 619 -29.74 -19.67 34.17
C PHE A 619 -30.89 -19.27 33.25
N THR A 620 -31.92 -20.10 33.29
CA THR A 620 -33.26 -19.87 32.77
C THR A 620 -34.08 -18.95 33.68
N ALA A 621 -34.82 -18.07 33.00
CA ALA A 621 -36.19 -17.64 33.27
C ALA A 621 -36.49 -16.68 34.44
N GLY A 622 -37.01 -15.51 34.04
CA GLY A 622 -37.88 -14.63 34.83
C GLY A 622 -38.70 -13.74 33.90
N LEU A 623 -39.84 -14.26 33.42
CA LEU A 623 -40.88 -13.55 32.67
C LEU A 623 -41.74 -12.71 33.62
N VAL A 624 -41.91 -11.41 33.36
CA VAL A 624 -43.16 -10.68 33.62
C VAL A 624 -43.34 -9.63 32.53
N ALA A 625 -44.46 -9.74 31.80
CA ALA A 625 -44.95 -8.75 30.85
C ALA A 625 -45.89 -7.75 31.55
N PHE A 626 -45.88 -6.48 31.12
CA PHE A 626 -47.10 -5.78 30.70
C PHE A 626 -46.76 -4.48 29.96
N ALA A 627 -47.57 -4.21 28.93
CA ALA A 627 -47.47 -3.14 27.95
C ALA A 627 -47.79 -1.75 28.51
N THR A 628 -47.19 -0.70 27.93
CA THR A 628 -47.91 0.52 27.54
C THR A 628 -47.27 1.11 26.27
N ILE A 629 -48.10 1.20 25.23
CA ILE A 629 -47.85 1.92 23.99
C ILE A 629 -48.14 3.40 24.27
N ILE A 630 -47.15 4.28 24.13
CA ILE A 630 -47.37 5.69 23.79
C ILE A 630 -46.37 6.03 22.69
N GLY A 631 -46.90 6.24 21.50
CA GLY A 631 -46.13 6.72 20.35
C GLY A 631 -45.70 8.16 20.55
N VAL A 632 -44.44 8.44 20.24
CA VAL A 632 -43.99 9.75 19.81
C VAL A 632 -43.41 9.55 18.42
N ILE A 633 -44.03 10.26 17.48
CA ILE A 633 -43.71 10.30 16.05
C ILE A 633 -42.31 10.90 15.90
N ALA A 634 -41.32 10.06 15.58
CA ALA A 634 -40.10 10.48 14.92
C ALA A 634 -40.24 10.08 13.45
N ALA A 635 -40.22 11.07 12.57
CA ALA A 635 -40.33 10.88 11.12
C ALA A 635 -39.31 9.85 10.62
N PRO A 636 -39.70 8.93 9.73
CA PRO A 636 -38.75 8.03 9.10
C PRO A 636 -37.83 8.86 8.22
N VAL A 637 -36.55 8.93 8.60
CA VAL A 637 -35.51 9.25 7.62
C VAL A 637 -35.52 8.08 6.65
N GLU A 638 -35.96 8.36 5.43
CA GLU A 638 -35.96 7.43 4.30
C GLU A 638 -34.58 6.76 4.23
N GLY A 639 -34.52 5.47 4.56
CA GLY A 639 -33.35 4.67 4.24
C GLY A 639 -33.13 4.72 2.74
N PRO A 640 -31.87 4.72 2.25
CA PRO A 640 -31.62 4.64 0.84
C PRO A 640 -32.35 3.40 0.29
N THR A 641 -33.32 3.66 -0.57
CA THR A 641 -34.02 2.68 -1.39
C THR A 641 -32.99 1.75 -2.01
N GLU A 642 -33.29 0.44 -2.01
CA GLU A 642 -32.56 -0.58 -2.76
C GLU A 642 -32.54 -0.24 -4.26
N SER A 643 -31.63 0.65 -4.64
CA SER A 643 -31.27 0.89 -6.03
C SER A 643 -29.83 1.34 -6.09
N THR A 644 -29.00 0.48 -6.70
CA THR A 644 -27.60 0.67 -7.10
C THR A 644 -26.50 0.48 -6.04
N ILE A 645 -26.56 -0.64 -5.31
CA ILE A 645 -25.32 -1.33 -4.93
C ILE A 645 -24.69 -1.84 -6.23
N SER A 646 -23.57 -1.26 -6.66
CA SER A 646 -22.74 -1.87 -7.72
C SER A 646 -22.36 -3.28 -7.26
N LYS A 647 -22.86 -4.31 -7.95
CA LYS A 647 -22.48 -5.70 -7.69
C LYS A 647 -20.99 -5.82 -7.96
N ARG A 648 -20.20 -6.09 -6.92
CA ARG A 648 -18.76 -6.31 -7.05
C ARG A 648 -18.52 -7.55 -7.91
N SER A 649 -17.57 -7.46 -8.84
CA SER A 649 -17.08 -8.62 -9.56
C SER A 649 -16.43 -9.61 -8.58
N SER A 650 -16.58 -10.90 -8.83
CA SER A 650 -15.75 -11.90 -8.16
C SER A 650 -14.28 -11.63 -8.50
N PRO A 651 -13.33 -11.87 -7.59
CA PRO A 651 -11.91 -11.78 -7.92
C PRO A 651 -11.49 -12.94 -8.84
N ASN A 652 -10.56 -12.67 -9.77
CA ASN A 652 -9.93 -13.70 -10.57
C ASN A 652 -9.34 -14.79 -9.67
N SER A 653 -9.68 -16.04 -9.94
CA SER A 653 -9.30 -17.16 -9.09
C SER A 653 -9.30 -18.48 -9.85
N SER A 654 -8.49 -19.41 -9.38
CA SER A 654 -8.50 -20.79 -9.88
C SER A 654 -8.11 -21.73 -8.74
N GLY A 655 -8.43 -23.01 -8.87
CA GLY A 655 -8.11 -24.00 -7.85
C GLY A 655 -8.98 -25.24 -7.99
N THR A 656 -9.11 -25.99 -6.91
CA THR A 656 -9.98 -27.17 -6.87
C THR A 656 -11.15 -26.90 -5.93
N ASN A 657 -12.35 -27.27 -6.35
CA ASN A 657 -13.57 -27.21 -5.54
C ASN A 657 -14.35 -28.51 -5.72
N ASN A 658 -14.57 -29.25 -4.62
CA ASN A 658 -15.30 -30.53 -4.63
C ASN A 658 -14.77 -31.55 -5.65
N GLY A 659 -13.44 -31.64 -5.82
CA GLY A 659 -12.77 -32.55 -6.75
C GLY A 659 -12.68 -32.06 -8.21
N PHE A 660 -13.26 -30.92 -8.55
CA PHE A 660 -13.18 -30.31 -9.87
C PHE A 660 -12.22 -29.12 -9.87
N TYR A 661 -11.39 -29.00 -10.89
CA TYR A 661 -10.64 -27.77 -11.15
C TYR A 661 -11.62 -26.68 -11.60
N TYR A 662 -11.47 -25.47 -11.08
CA TYR A 662 -12.22 -24.31 -11.53
C TYR A 662 -11.27 -23.19 -11.96
N GLN A 663 -11.75 -22.38 -12.91
CA GLN A 663 -11.10 -21.17 -13.38
C GLN A 663 -12.14 -20.07 -13.46
N PHE A 664 -11.81 -18.90 -12.94
CA PHE A 664 -12.54 -17.66 -13.18
C PHE A 664 -11.55 -16.53 -13.46
N TRP A 665 -11.72 -15.89 -14.60
CA TRP A 665 -10.92 -14.76 -15.05
C TRP A 665 -11.84 -13.73 -15.72
N THR A 666 -11.61 -12.47 -15.44
CA THR A 666 -12.17 -11.31 -16.14
C THR A 666 -11.08 -10.25 -16.27
N ASP A 667 -11.15 -9.48 -17.35
CA ASP A 667 -10.29 -8.31 -17.56
C ASP A 667 -10.65 -7.14 -16.62
N GLY A 668 -11.78 -7.25 -15.91
CA GLY A 668 -12.28 -6.22 -15.00
C GLY A 668 -12.74 -4.96 -15.70
N ALA A 669 -12.80 -4.94 -17.03
CA ALA A 669 -13.14 -3.77 -17.83
C ALA A 669 -14.62 -3.77 -18.25
N GLY A 670 -15.17 -2.57 -18.44
CA GLY A 670 -16.55 -2.33 -18.90
C GLY A 670 -17.62 -2.49 -17.83
N GLY A 671 -17.62 -3.60 -17.07
CA GLY A 671 -18.72 -3.96 -16.18
C GLY A 671 -18.36 -5.01 -15.12
N SER A 672 -19.36 -5.73 -14.60
CA SER A 672 -19.20 -6.66 -13.47
C SER A 672 -19.47 -8.12 -13.81
N ALA A 673 -18.70 -9.05 -13.25
CA ALA A 673 -18.94 -10.50 -13.35
C ALA A 673 -18.84 -11.19 -11.99
N THR A 674 -19.89 -11.88 -11.56
CA THR A 674 -19.94 -12.68 -10.33
C THR A 674 -19.93 -14.16 -10.68
N TYR A 675 -18.86 -14.84 -10.32
CA TYR A 675 -18.71 -16.30 -10.41
C TYR A 675 -18.87 -16.96 -9.04
N THR A 676 -19.62 -18.06 -8.98
CA THR A 676 -19.90 -18.83 -7.77
C THR A 676 -19.62 -20.31 -8.03
N ASN A 677 -18.68 -20.88 -7.27
CA ASN A 677 -18.50 -22.33 -7.19
C ASN A 677 -19.64 -22.96 -6.37
N LYS A 678 -20.32 -23.94 -6.93
CA LYS A 678 -21.38 -24.74 -6.27
C LYS A 678 -20.88 -26.17 -5.99
N ALA A 679 -21.76 -27.05 -5.49
CA ALA A 679 -21.40 -28.42 -5.15
C ALA A 679 -20.90 -29.22 -6.37
N ALA A 680 -19.99 -30.18 -6.17
CA ALA A 680 -19.45 -31.04 -7.24
C ALA A 680 -18.98 -30.23 -8.48
N GLY A 681 -19.37 -30.63 -9.68
CA GLY A 681 -19.04 -29.95 -10.93
C GLY A 681 -19.92 -28.75 -11.26
N GLU A 682 -20.69 -28.23 -10.31
CA GLU A 682 -21.62 -27.11 -10.54
C GLU A 682 -20.96 -25.75 -10.35
N TYR A 683 -21.26 -24.80 -11.25
CA TYR A 683 -20.93 -23.39 -11.10
C TYR A 683 -22.04 -22.50 -11.66
N SER A 684 -22.07 -21.26 -11.20
CA SER A 684 -22.87 -20.21 -11.81
C SER A 684 -22.06 -18.96 -12.05
N VAL A 685 -22.34 -18.26 -13.14
CA VAL A 685 -21.76 -16.96 -13.46
C VAL A 685 -22.87 -16.00 -13.86
N SER A 686 -22.81 -14.76 -13.40
CA SER A 686 -23.67 -13.66 -13.85
C SER A 686 -22.78 -12.49 -14.20
N TRP A 687 -22.99 -11.88 -15.36
CA TRP A 687 -22.17 -10.77 -15.84
C TRP A 687 -23.02 -9.67 -16.46
N GLN A 688 -22.54 -8.44 -16.37
CA GLN A 688 -23.25 -7.25 -16.84
C GLN A 688 -22.25 -6.25 -17.42
N GLY A 689 -22.39 -5.97 -18.72
CA GLY A 689 -21.60 -4.94 -19.43
C GLY A 689 -20.10 -5.21 -19.48
N ILE A 690 -19.67 -6.46 -19.39
CA ILE A 690 -18.24 -6.81 -19.32
C ILE A 690 -17.57 -6.70 -20.68
N SER A 691 -16.28 -6.34 -20.67
CA SER A 691 -15.40 -6.40 -21.84
C SER A 691 -15.01 -7.85 -22.14
N ASP A 692 -14.39 -8.56 -21.19
CA ASP A 692 -14.01 -9.97 -21.37
C ASP A 692 -14.05 -10.78 -20.06
N MET A 693 -14.47 -12.05 -20.16
CA MET A 693 -14.36 -13.02 -19.07
C MET A 693 -14.40 -14.47 -19.55
N THR A 694 -13.77 -15.33 -18.77
CA THR A 694 -13.78 -16.79 -18.91
C THR A 694 -14.03 -17.43 -17.54
N SER A 695 -14.98 -18.34 -17.46
CA SER A 695 -15.35 -19.04 -16.22
C SER A 695 -15.61 -20.52 -16.48
N GLY A 696 -15.36 -21.42 -15.54
CA GLY A 696 -15.77 -22.82 -15.70
C GLY A 696 -15.19 -23.82 -14.70
N LYS A 697 -15.69 -25.05 -14.80
CA LYS A 697 -15.25 -26.22 -14.01
C LYS A 697 -14.88 -27.41 -14.89
N GLY A 698 -13.98 -28.25 -14.38
CA GLY A 698 -13.52 -29.48 -15.03
C GLY A 698 -12.34 -30.10 -14.31
N TRP A 699 -11.23 -30.30 -15.01
CA TRP A 699 -10.08 -31.08 -14.54
C TRP A 699 -8.76 -30.34 -14.75
N LYS A 700 -7.84 -30.50 -13.80
CA LYS A 700 -6.52 -29.87 -13.85
C LYS A 700 -5.63 -30.48 -14.95
N SER A 701 -5.74 -31.78 -15.18
CA SER A 701 -5.08 -32.45 -16.29
C SER A 701 -6.04 -32.55 -17.47
N ALA A 702 -5.60 -32.13 -18.66
CA ALA A 702 -6.36 -32.31 -19.88
C ALA A 702 -6.06 -33.68 -20.47
N GLN A 703 -7.11 -34.47 -20.73
CA GLN A 703 -7.01 -35.71 -21.50
C GLN A 703 -8.28 -35.91 -22.33
N PRO A 704 -8.25 -36.74 -23.38
CA PRO A 704 -9.46 -37.18 -24.05
C PRO A 704 -10.39 -37.86 -23.04
N ARG A 705 -11.61 -37.35 -22.90
CA ARG A 705 -12.66 -37.87 -22.01
C ARG A 705 -14.06 -37.52 -22.53
N ASN A 706 -15.06 -38.27 -22.09
CA ASN A 706 -16.46 -37.94 -22.36
C ASN A 706 -16.94 -36.98 -21.27
N ILE A 707 -17.28 -35.75 -21.66
CA ILE A 707 -17.72 -34.70 -20.74
C ILE A 707 -19.21 -34.52 -20.90
N THR A 708 -19.98 -34.80 -19.84
CA THR A 708 -21.41 -34.51 -19.80
C THR A 708 -21.61 -33.19 -19.05
N PHE A 709 -22.44 -32.31 -19.60
CA PHE A 709 -22.79 -31.05 -18.97
C PHE A 709 -24.28 -30.77 -19.11
N THR A 710 -24.83 -30.12 -18.10
CA THR A 710 -26.19 -29.56 -18.12
C THR A 710 -26.09 -28.07 -17.87
N GLY A 711 -26.69 -27.26 -18.72
CA GLY A 711 -26.52 -25.81 -18.66
C GLY A 711 -27.80 -25.04 -18.95
N LYS A 712 -28.06 -24.01 -18.15
CA LYS A 712 -28.99 -22.92 -18.46
C LYS A 712 -28.15 -21.67 -18.73
N VAL A 713 -28.29 -21.08 -19.91
CA VAL A 713 -27.58 -19.86 -20.30
C VAL A 713 -28.59 -18.84 -20.80
N ASN A 714 -28.49 -17.63 -20.28
CA ASN A 714 -29.28 -16.48 -20.72
C ASN A 714 -28.35 -15.29 -20.92
N ALA A 715 -28.09 -14.89 -22.16
CA ALA A 715 -27.14 -13.83 -22.47
C ALA A 715 -27.69 -12.86 -23.52
N GLN A 716 -27.36 -11.59 -23.33
CA GLN A 716 -27.58 -10.49 -24.26
C GLN A 716 -26.23 -10.09 -24.86
N GLY A 717 -26.00 -10.43 -26.13
CA GLY A 717 -24.74 -10.20 -26.83
C GLY A 717 -23.92 -11.48 -27.05
N ASN A 718 -22.60 -11.35 -27.14
CA ASN A 718 -21.73 -12.50 -27.40
C ASN A 718 -21.38 -13.28 -26.13
N PHE A 719 -21.42 -14.60 -26.22
CA PHE A 719 -20.99 -15.52 -25.17
C PHE A 719 -20.57 -16.84 -25.79
N TYR A 720 -19.77 -17.64 -25.08
CA TYR A 720 -19.42 -19.01 -25.46
C TYR A 720 -19.71 -20.00 -24.33
N LEU A 721 -20.23 -21.17 -24.70
CA LEU A 721 -20.30 -22.35 -23.86
C LEU A 721 -19.55 -23.48 -24.56
N ALA A 722 -18.38 -23.84 -24.03
CA ALA A 722 -17.44 -24.73 -24.71
C ALA A 722 -16.72 -25.67 -23.75
N VAL A 723 -16.26 -26.83 -24.24
CA VAL A 723 -15.12 -27.49 -23.62
C VAL A 723 -13.86 -26.73 -24.06
N TYR A 724 -13.11 -26.25 -23.07
CA TYR A 724 -12.02 -25.31 -23.25
C TYR A 724 -10.72 -25.83 -22.62
N THR A 725 -9.61 -25.68 -23.33
CA THR A 725 -8.26 -25.93 -22.83
C THR A 725 -7.34 -24.77 -23.18
N TRP A 726 -6.53 -24.34 -22.22
CA TRP A 726 -5.55 -23.27 -22.38
C TRP A 726 -4.12 -23.77 -22.21
N SER A 727 -3.19 -23.24 -23.00
CA SER A 727 -1.74 -23.44 -22.86
C SER A 727 -0.98 -22.15 -23.20
N GLN A 728 0.32 -22.10 -22.91
CA GLN A 728 1.19 -20.97 -23.32
C GLN A 728 1.35 -20.84 -24.84
N HIS A 729 0.95 -21.86 -25.61
CA HIS A 729 1.10 -21.92 -27.07
C HIS A 729 -0.21 -21.68 -27.83
N GLY A 730 -1.35 -21.64 -27.13
CA GLY A 730 -2.67 -21.41 -27.72
C GLY A 730 -3.80 -22.16 -27.00
N GLU A 731 -4.98 -22.15 -27.61
CA GLU A 731 -6.23 -22.64 -27.04
C GLU A 731 -6.95 -23.65 -27.94
N ASN A 732 -7.73 -24.53 -27.34
CA ASN A 732 -8.67 -25.39 -28.05
C ASN A 732 -10.08 -25.21 -27.50
N TYR A 733 -11.04 -25.06 -28.41
CA TYR A 733 -12.45 -24.90 -28.12
C TYR A 733 -13.28 -25.97 -28.81
N ILE A 734 -14.15 -26.66 -28.07
CA ILE A 734 -15.26 -27.45 -28.62
C ILE A 734 -16.54 -26.73 -28.21
N LEU A 735 -17.07 -25.94 -29.14
CA LEU A 735 -18.11 -24.94 -28.88
C LEU A 735 -19.50 -25.53 -29.08
N GLU A 736 -20.28 -25.58 -28.00
CA GLU A 736 -21.61 -26.21 -27.96
C GLU A 736 -22.75 -25.20 -28.10
N ASN A 737 -22.55 -23.98 -27.58
CA ASN A 737 -23.48 -22.86 -27.73
C ASN A 737 -22.72 -21.53 -27.78
N TYR A 738 -23.30 -20.55 -28.48
CA TYR A 738 -22.74 -19.20 -28.55
C TYR A 738 -23.80 -18.14 -28.84
N GLY A 739 -23.47 -16.90 -28.51
CA GLY A 739 -24.30 -15.72 -28.73
C GLY A 739 -24.25 -15.21 -30.16
N SER A 740 -23.93 -13.93 -30.32
CA SER A 740 -24.00 -13.19 -31.57
C SER A 740 -22.84 -13.41 -32.54
N TYR A 741 -21.71 -13.97 -32.11
CA TYR A 741 -20.52 -14.10 -32.96
C TYR A 741 -20.02 -15.54 -33.10
N ASN A 742 -19.86 -15.99 -34.34
CA ASN A 742 -19.26 -17.28 -34.69
C ASN A 742 -17.76 -17.11 -35.01
N PRO A 743 -16.82 -17.65 -34.22
CA PRO A 743 -15.38 -17.56 -34.46
C PRO A 743 -14.91 -18.07 -35.84
N CYS A 744 -15.56 -19.08 -36.42
CA CYS A 744 -15.20 -19.60 -37.74
C CYS A 744 -15.66 -18.74 -38.91
N SER A 745 -16.42 -17.66 -38.66
CA SER A 745 -16.80 -16.70 -39.71
C SER A 745 -15.61 -15.90 -40.26
N GLN A 746 -14.57 -15.71 -39.45
CA GLN A 746 -13.32 -15.02 -39.80
C GLN A 746 -12.10 -15.95 -39.68
N GLY A 747 -12.33 -17.21 -39.33
CA GLY A 747 -11.30 -18.24 -39.20
C GLY A 747 -11.01 -18.97 -40.51
N GLN A 748 -9.85 -19.60 -40.60
CA GLN A 748 -9.52 -20.50 -41.71
C GLN A 748 -10.22 -21.83 -41.49
N LYS A 749 -11.21 -22.16 -42.33
CA LYS A 749 -11.92 -23.44 -42.28
C LYS A 749 -10.97 -24.58 -42.68
N VAL A 750 -11.06 -25.68 -41.94
CA VAL A 750 -10.16 -26.84 -42.08
C VAL A 750 -10.95 -28.08 -42.45
N ALA A 751 -12.00 -28.42 -41.69
CA ALA A 751 -12.73 -29.66 -41.87
C ALA A 751 -14.14 -29.57 -41.30
N THR A 752 -14.93 -30.62 -41.51
CA THR A 752 -16.20 -30.84 -40.84
C THR A 752 -16.25 -32.27 -40.34
N ILE A 753 -16.63 -32.46 -39.08
CA ILE A 753 -16.79 -33.79 -38.48
C ILE A 753 -18.21 -33.99 -37.96
N THR A 754 -18.63 -35.24 -37.77
CA THR A 754 -19.88 -35.56 -37.08
C THR A 754 -19.55 -36.18 -35.73
N SER A 755 -20.06 -35.60 -34.65
CA SER A 755 -19.92 -36.11 -33.28
C SER A 755 -21.19 -35.76 -32.50
N ASP A 756 -21.52 -36.55 -31.48
CA ASP A 756 -22.53 -36.18 -30.48
C ASP A 756 -23.88 -35.67 -31.06
N GLY A 757 -24.32 -36.26 -32.18
CA GLY A 757 -25.58 -35.92 -32.86
C GLY A 757 -25.60 -34.58 -33.61
N SER A 758 -24.45 -34.01 -33.96
CA SER A 758 -24.36 -32.81 -34.81
C SER A 758 -23.13 -32.87 -35.72
N SER A 759 -23.20 -32.10 -36.79
CA SER A 759 -22.00 -31.67 -37.51
C SER A 759 -21.26 -30.61 -36.70
N TYR A 760 -19.93 -30.62 -36.78
CA TYR A 760 -19.03 -29.61 -36.21
C TYR A 760 -18.12 -29.04 -37.31
N GLU A 761 -18.09 -27.72 -37.44
CA GLU A 761 -17.16 -27.02 -38.33
C GLU A 761 -15.84 -26.78 -37.59
N ILE A 762 -14.73 -27.23 -38.18
CA ILE A 762 -13.39 -27.04 -37.62
C ILE A 762 -12.69 -25.89 -38.35
N CYS A 763 -12.16 -24.94 -37.59
CA CYS A 763 -11.36 -23.83 -38.13
C CYS A 763 -10.22 -23.42 -37.19
N THR A 764 -9.28 -22.65 -37.71
CA THR A 764 -8.25 -21.97 -36.92
C THR A 764 -8.44 -20.46 -36.95
N VAL A 765 -8.14 -19.80 -35.83
CA VAL A 765 -8.14 -18.33 -35.72
C VAL A 765 -6.77 -17.89 -35.19
N ASN A 766 -6.08 -17.03 -35.93
CA ASN A 766 -4.80 -16.45 -35.51
C ASN A 766 -5.04 -15.10 -34.81
N ARG A 767 -4.61 -14.98 -33.55
CA ARG A 767 -4.77 -13.77 -32.72
C ARG A 767 -3.54 -12.86 -32.73
N GLY A 768 -2.55 -13.13 -33.59
CA GLY A 768 -1.26 -12.42 -33.64
C GLY A 768 -0.20 -13.10 -32.76
N ASN A 769 1.08 -12.74 -32.95
CA ASN A 769 2.23 -13.33 -32.22
C ASN A 769 2.28 -14.87 -32.24
N ASN A 770 1.83 -15.50 -33.33
CA ASN A 770 1.71 -16.96 -33.47
C ASN A 770 0.79 -17.63 -32.42
N TYR A 771 -0.13 -16.87 -31.80
CA TYR A 771 -1.14 -17.42 -30.91
C TYR A 771 -2.34 -17.91 -31.73
N ILE A 772 -2.45 -19.23 -31.89
CA ILE A 772 -3.47 -19.87 -32.75
C ILE A 772 -4.49 -20.58 -31.86
N GLN A 773 -5.77 -20.38 -32.19
CA GLN A 773 -6.91 -21.03 -31.55
C GLN A 773 -7.49 -22.10 -32.49
N ASN A 774 -7.69 -23.31 -31.98
CA ASN A 774 -8.44 -24.36 -32.66
C ASN A 774 -9.90 -24.32 -32.22
N TRP A 775 -10.82 -24.27 -33.18
CA TRP A 775 -12.26 -24.25 -32.92
C TRP A 775 -12.92 -25.45 -33.59
N SER A 776 -13.81 -26.12 -32.84
CA SER A 776 -14.77 -27.09 -33.36
C SER A 776 -16.17 -26.67 -32.96
N ILE A 777 -16.95 -26.14 -33.91
CA ILE A 777 -18.20 -25.43 -33.66
C ILE A 777 -19.40 -26.28 -34.05
N ARG A 778 -20.23 -26.61 -33.06
CA ARG A 778 -21.47 -27.36 -33.24
C ARG A 778 -22.46 -26.57 -34.10
N GLN A 779 -23.00 -27.19 -35.14
CA GLN A 779 -24.03 -26.56 -35.99
C GLN A 779 -25.39 -26.47 -35.27
N ASN A 780 -25.73 -27.49 -34.49
CA ASN A 780 -26.99 -27.56 -33.76
C ASN A 780 -26.76 -27.14 -32.30
N LYS A 781 -26.83 -25.83 -31.99
CA LYS A 781 -26.52 -25.27 -30.66
C LYS A 781 -27.28 -25.97 -29.53
N ARG A 782 -26.61 -26.26 -28.42
CA ARG A 782 -27.25 -26.84 -27.20
C ARG A 782 -26.54 -26.38 -25.93
N SER A 783 -27.28 -26.27 -24.84
CA SER A 783 -26.72 -25.94 -23.52
C SER A 783 -26.57 -27.14 -22.58
N SER A 784 -26.94 -28.34 -23.03
CA SER A 784 -26.77 -29.59 -22.28
C SER A 784 -26.48 -30.76 -23.22
N GLY A 785 -25.65 -31.71 -22.79
CA GLY A 785 -25.33 -32.92 -23.54
C GLY A 785 -23.98 -33.52 -23.16
N THR A 786 -23.53 -34.50 -23.95
CA THR A 786 -22.20 -35.12 -23.82
C THR A 786 -21.32 -34.73 -24.99
N VAL A 787 -20.06 -34.38 -24.71
CA VAL A 787 -19.01 -34.10 -25.70
C VAL A 787 -17.98 -35.23 -25.65
N THR A 788 -17.86 -35.98 -26.75
CA THR A 788 -16.79 -36.97 -26.92
C THR A 788 -15.53 -36.27 -27.43
N THR A 789 -14.76 -35.70 -26.50
CA THR A 789 -13.62 -34.82 -26.82
C THR A 789 -12.54 -35.50 -27.70
N ALA A 790 -12.42 -36.83 -27.62
CA ALA A 790 -11.52 -37.61 -28.46
C ALA A 790 -11.78 -37.40 -29.97
N ASN A 791 -13.04 -37.31 -30.39
CA ASN A 791 -13.38 -37.10 -31.80
C ASN A 791 -12.82 -35.77 -32.34
N HIS A 792 -12.90 -34.73 -31.52
CA HIS A 792 -12.42 -33.39 -31.85
C HIS A 792 -10.90 -33.32 -31.86
N TYR A 793 -10.24 -33.83 -30.83
CA TYR A 793 -8.78 -33.80 -30.75
C TYR A 793 -8.12 -34.69 -31.80
N ASN A 794 -8.71 -35.84 -32.15
CA ASN A 794 -8.26 -36.67 -33.27
C ASN A 794 -8.43 -35.94 -34.61
N ALA A 795 -9.52 -35.19 -34.79
CA ALA A 795 -9.72 -34.39 -35.99
C ALA A 795 -8.72 -33.23 -36.09
N TYR A 796 -8.40 -32.57 -34.98
CA TYR A 796 -7.34 -31.56 -34.93
C TYR A 796 -6.00 -32.17 -35.34
N ALA A 797 -5.63 -33.31 -34.76
CA ALA A 797 -4.38 -34.00 -35.09
C ALA A 797 -4.32 -34.45 -36.56
N ALA A 798 -5.39 -35.04 -37.09
CA ALA A 798 -5.46 -35.52 -38.47
C ALA A 798 -5.32 -34.40 -39.51
N HIS A 799 -5.68 -33.16 -39.15
CA HIS A 799 -5.55 -32.00 -40.03
C HIS A 799 -4.37 -31.09 -39.66
N GLY A 800 -3.40 -31.61 -38.91
CA GLY A 800 -2.15 -30.90 -38.61
C GLY A 800 -2.28 -29.76 -37.59
N LEU A 801 -3.38 -29.68 -36.84
CA LEU A 801 -3.64 -28.64 -35.84
C LEU A 801 -2.96 -28.96 -34.49
N ASN A 802 -1.70 -29.41 -34.54
CA ASN A 802 -0.94 -29.94 -33.40
C ASN A 802 -0.20 -28.88 -32.56
N HIS A 803 -0.39 -27.60 -32.86
CA HIS A 803 0.29 -26.50 -32.18
C HIS A 803 -0.18 -26.30 -30.71
N ASN A 804 -1.34 -26.86 -30.34
CA ASN A 804 -1.90 -26.82 -28.99
C ASN A 804 -2.15 -28.24 -28.43
N PRO A 805 -1.09 -29.04 -28.16
CA PRO A 805 -1.27 -30.41 -27.71
C PRO A 805 -1.89 -30.48 -26.32
N LEU A 806 -2.83 -31.42 -26.10
CA LEU A 806 -3.51 -31.58 -24.80
C LEU A 806 -2.56 -31.79 -23.64
N SER A 807 -1.44 -32.48 -23.88
CA SER A 807 -0.42 -32.77 -22.85
C SER A 807 0.22 -31.51 -22.26
N GLN A 808 0.11 -30.36 -22.94
CA GLN A 808 0.64 -29.07 -22.47
C GLN A 808 -0.46 -28.13 -21.95
N ALA A 809 -1.73 -28.55 -21.99
CA ALA A 809 -2.82 -27.72 -21.49
C ALA A 809 -2.79 -27.67 -19.95
N ALA A 810 -2.95 -26.46 -19.40
CA ALA A 810 -2.91 -26.22 -17.96
C ALA A 810 -4.16 -26.71 -17.22
N TYR A 811 -5.26 -26.94 -17.96
CA TYR A 811 -6.55 -27.45 -17.51
C TYR A 811 -7.48 -27.77 -18.69
N GLN A 812 -8.55 -28.53 -18.43
CA GLN A 812 -9.69 -28.72 -19.33
C GLN A 812 -10.99 -28.49 -18.56
N ILE A 813 -11.79 -27.51 -18.97
CA ILE A 813 -13.03 -27.11 -18.29
C ILE A 813 -14.19 -27.00 -19.26
N VAL A 814 -15.43 -27.13 -18.77
CA VAL A 814 -16.62 -26.63 -19.47
C VAL A 814 -16.76 -25.16 -19.10
N SER A 815 -16.43 -24.30 -20.05
CA SER A 815 -16.34 -22.87 -19.84
C SER A 815 -17.58 -22.13 -20.34
N THR A 816 -17.98 -21.10 -19.56
CA THR A 816 -18.82 -19.99 -20.01
C THR A 816 -17.94 -18.75 -20.14
N GLU A 817 -17.90 -18.16 -21.33
CA GLU A 817 -17.19 -16.91 -21.63
C GLU A 817 -18.16 -15.81 -22.05
N GLY A 818 -17.84 -14.57 -21.73
CA GLY A 818 -18.58 -13.40 -22.17
C GLY A 818 -17.64 -12.39 -22.81
N PHE A 819 -18.07 -11.76 -23.90
CA PHE A 819 -17.28 -10.74 -24.59
C PHE A 819 -18.17 -9.58 -25.02
N GLY A 820 -17.92 -8.38 -24.49
CA GLY A 820 -18.72 -7.18 -24.76
C GLY A 820 -20.21 -7.38 -24.49
N SER A 821 -20.58 -8.12 -23.44
CA SER A 821 -21.94 -8.64 -23.26
C SER A 821 -22.44 -8.64 -21.81
N SER A 822 -23.71 -9.03 -21.62
CA SER A 822 -24.31 -9.28 -20.31
C SER A 822 -25.01 -10.64 -20.32
N GLY A 823 -25.12 -11.32 -19.19
CA GLY A 823 -25.80 -12.60 -19.13
C GLY A 823 -25.65 -13.35 -17.82
N SER A 824 -26.14 -14.58 -17.80
CA SER A 824 -25.92 -15.54 -16.74
C SER A 824 -25.87 -16.97 -17.28
N ALA A 825 -25.14 -17.81 -16.56
CA ALA A 825 -25.11 -19.25 -16.80
C ALA A 825 -25.10 -20.03 -15.48
N ASP A 826 -25.85 -21.13 -15.45
CA ASP A 826 -25.83 -22.16 -14.41
C ASP A 826 -25.47 -23.49 -15.07
N ILE A 827 -24.28 -24.02 -14.78
CA ILE A 827 -23.71 -25.18 -15.46
C ILE A 827 -23.33 -26.25 -14.43
N THR A 828 -23.70 -27.49 -14.72
CA THR A 828 -23.27 -28.71 -14.01
C THR A 828 -22.38 -29.53 -14.93
N VAL A 829 -21.18 -29.89 -14.46
CA VAL A 829 -20.21 -30.68 -15.21
C VAL A 829 -20.02 -32.05 -14.56
N SER A 830 -19.99 -33.11 -15.37
CA SER A 830 -19.59 -34.44 -14.96
C SER A 830 -18.81 -35.14 -16.08
N GLY A 831 -18.00 -36.13 -15.74
CA GLY A 831 -17.23 -36.88 -16.72
C GLY A 831 -16.46 -38.01 -16.07
N THR A 832 -16.22 -39.06 -16.84
CA THR A 832 -15.40 -40.23 -16.50
C THR A 832 -14.15 -40.26 -17.34
#